data_AF-A0A2J4GB51-F1
#
_entry.id   AF-A0A2J4GB51-F1
#
_cell.length_a   1.000
_cell.length_b   1.000
_cell.length_c   1.000
_cell.angle_alpha   90.00
_cell.angle_beta   90.00
_cell.angle_gamma   90.00
#
_symmetry.space_group_name_H-M   'P 1'
#
loop_
_entity.id
_entity.type
_entity.pdbx_description
1 polymer ?
#
loop_
_entity_poly.entity_id
_entity_poly.type
_entity_poly.pdbx_seq_one_letter_code
_entity_poly.pdbx_strand_id
1 'polypeptide(L)'
;MPGMLYILASFTPWILYWVLSGLGLEIGVALALIVSAVLALPQLLRGELSPMDAASLLYFTLAALATYALGSRLFIEESGLLGYLALFLMALTSLAVGKPYTLQVSKRDYPPVYWSDPSFLLVNRLLTAVWAAVFLASALAYAFLGFPLSLLLSNALIAAGVALSVLLPAWLPAYLATREFRRYDWSVRVKPGTLKREDEYDVIIVGSGVGGLTCGALLAKWGYRVLVLEQHYQVGGYCSSFRRGGFTFNTGVENVSGLWAGGPVSYLLSELGLSKDDLFVRNRVRFIYKGREIEASSLEEFTAALVSMFPDEEGSIRAFFEEARRAYEECYSDLAYGVPLPAALIAKVQGPKKLLDYPRDHPHFYDWMNKTYRQKLDEFFKSEDLKTLLCALLGYLGTRPEETPASSALTAVVSYYLHGGYFPKGGAQRFADALKDYIESRGGKVLLMHRVDKILVENGEVRGVVARGKVYRSRVVVANANAKTALLELVGEEHLPKDYAEHLKSLRMSPSAFMVFLGVDMDLSGYPSIIENLDEGYSLVINSNADPGMAPAGKSSVTILTLANSRDFPERGTREYLEKKLRLAWELVRKAERVIPGLGEHVVVVDAATPRTFERYTSMPEGAIYAFDQSVGTKRPYFKTPIKGLYLASASTFPGGGIEAVVISGAICAHDIAGWGREQSPMGLRVEKGVRGRSWCTRTLGDYLEEERRVKWRIYSTLAELSGGGVIIDVGCGDSTRGILLTARDSFVVCVDAKPKRVGKEFRERLEIVVADARLLPLRDHCCSVVSFVFTLHEIDPRAHRNVVLEARRVGKYVAVAEPSPHGVELYERFWRTYRSAVSSIGLFEEYRPREYWVALLKQAGLQVLLDRVIEWRVATPREVLESVVEGIAEEWERLGIDRAHIESIRGVLSSVGEFKWSDIFLIVGVGAQLEMPR
;
A
#
# COMPACT_ATOMS: atom_id res chain seq x y z
N MET A 1 -38.41 3.97 4.19
CA MET A 1 -38.99 3.35 2.99
C MET A 1 -37.93 3.42 1.88
N PRO A 2 -37.49 2.27 1.34
CA PRO A 2 -36.62 2.21 0.15
C PRO A 2 -37.16 3.06 -1.00
N GLY A 3 -36.27 3.65 -1.80
CA GLY A 3 -36.60 4.52 -2.90
C GLY A 3 -37.54 3.86 -3.92
N MET A 4 -37.30 2.60 -4.27
CA MET A 4 -38.18 1.87 -5.20
C MET A 4 -39.61 1.70 -4.68
N LEU A 5 -39.80 1.46 -3.38
CA LEU A 5 -41.15 1.40 -2.78
C LEU A 5 -41.79 2.79 -2.70
N TYR A 6 -40.99 3.82 -2.44
CA TYR A 6 -41.45 5.20 -2.40
C TYR A 6 -41.93 5.68 -3.77
N ILE A 7 -41.19 5.42 -4.86
CA ILE A 7 -41.61 5.82 -6.20
C ILE A 7 -42.85 5.07 -6.65
N LEU A 8 -42.98 3.77 -6.33
CA LEU A 8 -44.20 3.00 -6.59
C LEU A 8 -45.42 3.61 -5.87
N ALA A 9 -45.26 4.01 -4.61
CA ALA A 9 -46.31 4.71 -3.87
C ALA A 9 -46.70 6.03 -4.59
N SER A 10 -45.74 6.86 -4.97
CA SER A 10 -45.98 8.11 -5.72
C SER A 10 -46.62 7.93 -7.10
N PHE A 11 -46.46 6.76 -7.74
CA PHE A 11 -47.17 6.42 -8.99
C PHE A 11 -48.58 5.88 -8.80
N THR A 12 -48.97 5.50 -7.57
CA THR A 12 -50.28 4.90 -7.28
C THR A 12 -51.47 5.77 -7.74
N PRO A 13 -51.47 7.10 -7.53
CA PRO A 13 -52.52 7.97 -8.07
C PRO A 13 -52.67 7.87 -9.59
N TRP A 14 -51.55 7.83 -10.32
CA TRP A 14 -51.52 7.74 -11.78
C TRP A 14 -52.00 6.38 -12.29
N ILE A 15 -51.62 5.29 -11.62
CA ILE A 15 -52.08 3.94 -11.96
C ILE A 15 -53.61 3.84 -11.75
N LEU A 16 -54.12 4.31 -10.61
CA LEU A 16 -55.55 4.32 -10.33
C LEU A 16 -56.32 5.16 -11.36
N TYR A 17 -55.78 6.34 -11.70
CA TYR A 17 -56.34 7.21 -12.71
C TYR A 17 -56.39 6.54 -14.08
N TRP A 18 -55.28 6.02 -14.61
CA TRP A 18 -55.26 5.39 -15.92
C TRP A 18 -56.13 4.14 -16.01
N VAL A 19 -56.20 3.32 -14.96
CA VAL A 19 -57.04 2.12 -14.93
C VAL A 19 -58.51 2.49 -14.88
N LEU A 20 -58.93 3.37 -13.98
CA LEU A 20 -60.35 3.67 -13.77
C LEU A 20 -60.89 4.61 -14.84
N SER A 21 -60.16 5.66 -15.20
CA SER A 21 -60.55 6.58 -16.28
C SER A 21 -60.43 5.94 -17.65
N GLY A 22 -59.50 4.98 -17.84
CA GLY A 22 -59.45 4.14 -19.05
C GLY A 22 -60.67 3.22 -19.22
N LEU A 23 -61.36 2.88 -18.12
CA LEU A 23 -62.66 2.20 -18.14
C LEU A 23 -63.85 3.19 -18.26
N GLY A 24 -63.58 4.48 -18.45
CA GLY A 24 -64.59 5.54 -18.52
C GLY A 24 -65.19 5.95 -17.17
N LEU A 25 -64.61 5.51 -16.05
CA LEU A 25 -65.14 5.78 -14.71
C LEU A 25 -64.63 7.12 -14.18
N GLU A 26 -65.55 8.07 -13.94
CA GLU A 26 -65.23 9.40 -13.42
C GLU A 26 -64.59 9.32 -12.02
N ILE A 27 -64.94 8.29 -11.23
CA ILE A 27 -64.39 8.07 -9.88
C ILE A 27 -62.86 7.93 -9.84
N GLY A 28 -62.23 7.58 -10.98
CA GLY A 28 -60.77 7.51 -11.10
C GLY A 28 -60.08 8.83 -10.73
N VAL A 29 -60.66 9.97 -11.10
CA VAL A 29 -60.12 11.30 -10.81
C VAL A 29 -60.21 11.62 -9.31
N ALA A 30 -61.37 11.36 -8.68
CA ALA A 30 -61.56 11.59 -7.24
C ALA A 30 -60.64 10.71 -6.38
N LEU A 31 -60.52 9.41 -6.71
CA LEU A 31 -59.65 8.51 -5.97
C LEU A 31 -58.18 8.89 -6.12
N ALA A 32 -57.73 9.24 -7.33
CA ALA A 32 -56.36 9.70 -7.56
C ALA A 32 -56.04 10.99 -6.78
N LEU A 33 -56.99 11.94 -6.68
CA LEU A 33 -56.84 13.13 -5.85
C LEU A 33 -56.71 12.79 -4.36
N ILE A 34 -57.56 11.91 -3.84
CA ILE A 34 -57.52 11.48 -2.43
C ILE A 34 -56.17 10.83 -2.12
N VAL A 35 -55.72 9.89 -2.95
CA VAL A 35 -54.43 9.22 -2.74
C VAL A 35 -53.27 10.23 -2.84
N SER A 36 -53.33 11.17 -3.80
CA SER A 36 -52.30 12.22 -3.91
C SER A 36 -52.25 13.12 -2.68
N ALA A 37 -53.40 13.51 -2.12
CA ALA A 37 -53.47 14.30 -0.89
C ALA A 37 -52.91 13.53 0.32
N VAL A 38 -53.23 12.23 0.45
CA VAL A 38 -52.70 11.36 1.51
C VAL A 38 -51.19 11.23 1.43
N LEU A 39 -50.61 11.11 0.23
CA LEU A 39 -49.16 11.02 0.04
C LEU A 39 -48.45 12.38 0.25
N ALA A 40 -49.07 13.48 -0.15
CA ALA A 40 -48.49 14.82 -0.06
C ALA A 40 -48.57 15.43 1.34
N LEU A 41 -49.63 15.16 2.11
CA LEU A 41 -49.88 15.79 3.41
C LEU A 41 -48.72 15.61 4.42
N PRO A 42 -48.17 14.40 4.64
CA PRO A 42 -47.02 14.23 5.54
C PRO A 42 -45.76 14.96 5.06
N GLN A 43 -45.60 15.14 3.75
CA GLN A 43 -44.43 15.80 3.15
C GLN A 43 -44.53 17.32 3.27
N LEU A 44 -45.73 17.87 3.08
CA LEU A 44 -46.03 19.29 3.31
C LEU A 44 -45.76 19.69 4.76
N LEU A 45 -46.17 18.86 5.72
CA LEU A 45 -45.90 19.09 7.15
C LEU A 45 -44.41 19.09 7.50
N ARG A 46 -43.56 18.44 6.68
CA ARG A 46 -42.10 18.39 6.87
C ARG A 46 -41.33 19.38 5.99
N GLY A 47 -42.00 20.08 5.08
CA GLY A 47 -41.34 20.96 4.10
C GLY A 47 -40.54 20.20 3.01
N GLU A 48 -40.87 18.93 2.75
CA GLU A 48 -40.11 18.03 1.87
C GLU A 48 -40.94 17.49 0.69
N LEU A 49 -41.84 18.28 0.12
CA LEU A 49 -42.73 17.82 -0.95
C LEU A 49 -41.94 17.42 -2.21
N SER A 50 -42.19 16.21 -2.71
CA SER A 50 -41.53 15.72 -3.92
C SER A 50 -42.09 16.39 -5.18
N PRO A 51 -41.27 16.63 -6.24
CA PRO A 51 -41.76 17.15 -7.51
C PRO A 51 -42.89 16.29 -8.11
N MET A 52 -42.80 14.97 -7.92
CA MET A 52 -43.80 14.02 -8.37
C MET A 52 -45.13 14.20 -7.63
N ASP A 53 -45.11 14.22 -6.30
CA ASP A 53 -46.34 14.33 -5.50
C ASP A 53 -46.96 15.74 -5.61
N ALA A 54 -46.13 16.77 -5.79
CA ALA A 54 -46.59 18.12 -6.12
C ALA A 54 -47.32 18.16 -7.46
N ALA A 55 -46.75 17.54 -8.50
CA ALA A 55 -47.37 17.45 -9.81
C ALA A 55 -48.67 16.62 -9.79
N SER A 56 -48.68 15.49 -9.07
CA SER A 56 -49.88 14.68 -8.85
C SER A 56 -50.99 15.50 -8.21
N LEU A 57 -50.69 16.18 -7.09
CA LEU A 57 -51.67 16.99 -6.37
C LEU A 57 -52.24 18.11 -7.25
N LEU A 58 -51.37 18.83 -7.97
CA LEU A 58 -51.79 19.90 -8.88
C LEU A 58 -52.66 19.35 -10.02
N TYR A 59 -52.20 18.29 -10.70
CA TYR A 59 -52.90 17.70 -11.84
C TYR A 59 -54.28 17.17 -11.44
N PHE A 60 -54.37 16.38 -10.37
CA PHE A 60 -55.65 15.80 -9.94
C PHE A 60 -56.60 16.83 -9.34
N THR A 61 -56.09 17.93 -8.77
CA THR A 61 -56.94 19.05 -8.36
C THR A 61 -57.59 19.73 -9.58
N LEU A 62 -56.80 19.99 -10.63
CA LEU A 62 -57.29 20.56 -11.89
C LEU A 62 -58.26 19.60 -12.60
N ALA A 63 -57.92 18.31 -12.64
CA ALA A 63 -58.77 17.28 -13.24
C ALA A 63 -60.10 17.14 -12.49
N ALA A 64 -60.09 17.17 -11.15
CA ALA A 64 -61.31 17.11 -10.34
C ALA A 64 -62.18 18.35 -10.53
N LEU A 65 -61.58 19.55 -10.60
CA LEU A 65 -62.31 20.78 -10.86
C LEU A 65 -62.93 20.77 -12.27
N ALA A 66 -62.17 20.33 -13.28
CA ALA A 66 -62.68 20.20 -14.65
C ALA A 66 -63.82 19.16 -14.74
N THR A 67 -63.67 18.01 -14.09
CA THR A 67 -64.63 16.90 -14.17
C THR A 67 -65.91 17.20 -13.38
N TYR A 68 -65.79 17.59 -12.12
CA TYR A 68 -66.93 17.70 -11.20
C TYR A 68 -67.52 19.10 -11.10
N ALA A 69 -66.72 20.16 -11.26
CA ALA A 69 -67.23 21.54 -11.18
C ALA A 69 -67.61 22.11 -12.55
N LEU A 70 -66.87 21.75 -13.62
CA LEU A 70 -67.09 22.26 -14.98
C LEU A 70 -67.77 21.24 -15.91
N GLY A 71 -68.00 19.99 -15.45
CA GLY A 71 -68.67 18.94 -16.23
C GLY A 71 -67.89 18.46 -17.47
N SER A 72 -66.58 18.71 -17.53
CA SER A 72 -65.74 18.33 -18.66
C SER A 72 -65.25 16.88 -18.55
N ARG A 73 -65.41 16.10 -19.61
CA ARG A 73 -64.89 14.71 -19.70
C ARG A 73 -63.48 14.60 -20.28
N LEU A 74 -62.83 15.73 -20.57
CA LEU A 74 -61.53 15.78 -21.22
C LEU A 74 -60.46 14.97 -20.45
N PHE A 75 -60.44 15.07 -19.13
CA PHE A 75 -59.49 14.32 -18.28
C PHE A 75 -59.85 12.83 -18.13
N ILE A 76 -60.94 12.35 -18.71
CA ILE A 76 -61.28 10.93 -18.72
C ILE A 76 -60.98 10.35 -20.10
N GLU A 77 -61.48 11.02 -21.14
CA GLU A 77 -61.32 10.64 -22.55
C GLU A 77 -59.86 10.68 -22.99
N GLU A 78 -59.12 11.73 -22.61
CA GLU A 78 -57.70 11.93 -22.98
C GLU A 78 -56.74 11.60 -21.83
N SER A 79 -57.12 10.65 -20.96
CA SER A 79 -56.39 10.33 -19.72
C SER A 79 -54.94 9.86 -19.95
N GLY A 80 -54.69 9.14 -21.04
CA GLY A 80 -53.33 8.76 -21.45
C GLY A 80 -52.49 9.97 -21.85
N LEU A 81 -52.96 10.75 -22.83
CA LEU A 81 -52.25 11.92 -23.37
C LEU A 81 -51.96 12.97 -22.29
N LEU A 82 -53.00 13.42 -21.58
CA LEU A 82 -52.86 14.47 -20.57
C LEU A 82 -52.04 14.00 -19.36
N GLY A 83 -52.18 12.73 -18.98
CA GLY A 83 -51.44 12.20 -17.85
C GLY A 83 -49.94 12.11 -18.12
N TYR A 84 -49.55 11.55 -19.27
CA TYR A 84 -48.14 11.47 -19.66
C TYR A 84 -47.55 12.86 -19.96
N LEU A 85 -48.32 13.79 -20.52
CA LEU A 85 -47.86 15.17 -20.72
C LEU A 85 -47.57 15.88 -19.40
N ALA A 86 -48.41 15.69 -18.38
CA ALA A 86 -48.18 16.24 -17.04
C ALA A 86 -46.90 15.67 -16.39
N LEU A 87 -46.67 14.36 -16.51
CA LEU A 87 -45.44 13.72 -16.03
C LEU A 87 -44.19 14.19 -16.80
N PHE A 88 -44.30 14.39 -18.11
CA PHE A 88 -43.24 14.98 -18.92
C PHE A 88 -42.89 16.40 -18.45
N LEU A 89 -43.88 17.26 -18.26
CA LEU A 89 -43.68 18.64 -17.80
C LEU A 89 -43.06 18.67 -16.40
N MET A 90 -43.47 17.78 -15.50
CA MET A 90 -42.86 17.62 -14.18
C MET A 90 -41.38 17.24 -14.30
N ALA A 91 -41.05 16.20 -15.10
CA ALA A 91 -39.69 15.75 -15.29
C ALA A 91 -38.81 16.86 -15.89
N LEU A 92 -39.30 17.56 -16.92
CA LEU A 92 -38.62 18.68 -17.57
C LEU A 92 -38.39 19.86 -16.61
N THR A 93 -39.41 20.24 -15.83
CA THR A 93 -39.31 21.31 -14.83
C THR A 93 -38.30 20.95 -13.74
N SER A 94 -38.29 19.69 -13.30
CA SER A 94 -37.33 19.20 -12.30
C SER A 94 -35.88 19.31 -12.78
N LEU A 95 -35.64 19.08 -14.08
CA LEU A 95 -34.32 19.31 -14.70
C LEU A 95 -33.98 20.80 -14.77
N ALA A 96 -34.92 21.65 -15.20
CA ALA A 96 -34.71 23.08 -15.33
C ALA A 96 -34.38 23.77 -13.99
N VAL A 97 -35.00 23.32 -12.89
CA VAL A 97 -34.73 23.80 -11.52
C VAL A 97 -33.43 23.22 -10.93
N GLY A 98 -32.76 22.30 -11.64
CA GLY A 98 -31.53 21.65 -11.19
C GLY A 98 -31.74 20.60 -10.08
N LYS A 99 -32.99 20.20 -9.82
CA LYS A 99 -33.39 19.20 -8.82
C LYS A 99 -34.14 18.04 -9.51
N PRO A 100 -33.43 17.15 -10.25
CA PRO A 100 -34.06 16.04 -10.96
C PRO A 100 -34.94 15.22 -10.01
N TYR A 101 -36.18 14.90 -10.38
CA TYR A 101 -37.12 14.24 -9.46
C TYR A 101 -36.61 12.86 -9.00
N THR A 102 -35.81 12.17 -9.82
CA THR A 102 -35.21 10.88 -9.45
C THR A 102 -34.20 11.01 -8.30
N LEU A 103 -33.64 12.21 -8.06
CA LEU A 103 -32.68 12.44 -6.97
C LEU A 103 -33.28 12.16 -5.60
N GLN A 104 -34.53 12.57 -5.35
CA GLN A 104 -35.18 12.32 -4.07
C GLN A 104 -35.46 10.83 -3.81
N VAL A 105 -35.72 10.08 -4.89
CA VAL A 105 -35.85 8.62 -4.83
C VAL A 105 -34.50 8.01 -4.47
N SER A 106 -33.45 8.36 -5.22
CA SER A 106 -32.09 7.85 -5.02
C SER A 106 -31.52 8.21 -3.64
N LYS A 107 -31.82 9.39 -3.09
CA LYS A 107 -31.38 9.77 -1.73
C LYS A 107 -31.84 8.82 -0.62
N ARG A 108 -32.93 8.06 -0.85
CA ARG A 108 -33.43 7.08 0.12
C ARG A 108 -32.65 5.76 0.11
N ASP A 109 -31.99 5.44 -1.01
CA ASP A 109 -31.27 4.19 -1.22
C ASP A 109 -29.75 4.34 -1.09
N TYR A 110 -29.25 5.58 -1.08
CA TYR A 110 -27.83 5.90 -1.03
C TYR A 110 -27.49 6.77 0.20
N PRO A 111 -26.37 6.50 0.90
CA PRO A 111 -25.92 7.31 2.03
C PRO A 111 -25.72 8.78 1.67
N PRO A 112 -25.81 9.71 2.66
CA PRO A 112 -25.67 11.15 2.43
C PRO A 112 -24.40 11.58 1.68
N VAL A 113 -23.31 10.83 1.82
CA VAL A 113 -22.03 11.08 1.12
C VAL A 113 -22.17 11.11 -0.41
N TYR A 114 -23.14 10.37 -0.97
CA TYR A 114 -23.38 10.37 -2.43
C TYR A 114 -24.19 11.59 -2.89
N TRP A 115 -24.91 12.27 -2.00
CA TRP A 115 -25.94 13.23 -2.41
C TRP A 115 -25.40 14.48 -3.11
N SER A 116 -24.14 14.80 -2.86
CA SER A 116 -23.39 15.91 -3.47
C SER A 116 -22.41 15.43 -4.55
N ASP A 117 -22.28 14.13 -4.77
CA ASP A 117 -21.30 13.58 -5.72
C ASP A 117 -21.67 13.98 -7.17
N PRO A 118 -20.73 14.55 -7.95
CA PRO A 118 -21.00 14.97 -9.33
C PRO A 118 -21.50 13.83 -10.23
N SER A 119 -20.98 12.62 -10.06
CA SER A 119 -21.40 11.45 -10.85
C SER A 119 -22.80 11.00 -10.43
N PHE A 120 -23.11 11.00 -9.14
CA PHE A 120 -24.44 10.70 -8.62
C PHE A 120 -25.49 11.72 -9.11
N LEU A 121 -25.16 13.01 -9.09
CA LEU A 121 -26.02 14.07 -9.63
C LEU A 121 -26.19 13.94 -11.15
N LEU A 122 -25.12 13.62 -11.89
CA LEU A 122 -25.17 13.38 -13.33
C LEU A 122 -26.07 12.18 -13.68
N VAL A 123 -25.93 11.05 -12.98
CA VAL A 123 -26.77 9.87 -13.17
C VAL A 123 -28.24 10.22 -12.97
N ASN A 124 -28.57 10.97 -11.91
CA ASN A 124 -29.96 11.37 -11.65
C ASN A 124 -30.51 12.34 -12.71
N ARG A 125 -29.70 13.28 -13.21
CA ARG A 125 -30.09 14.14 -14.34
C ARG A 125 -30.38 13.31 -15.60
N LEU A 126 -29.53 12.33 -15.90
CA LEU A 126 -29.72 11.46 -17.06
C LEU A 126 -30.94 10.57 -16.91
N LEU A 127 -31.16 9.96 -15.73
CA LEU A 127 -32.36 9.17 -15.45
C LEU A 127 -33.63 10.00 -15.62
N THR A 128 -33.64 11.21 -15.07
CA THR A 128 -34.78 12.13 -15.21
C THR A 128 -35.00 12.51 -16.68
N ALA A 129 -33.94 12.73 -17.46
CA ALA A 129 -34.05 13.02 -18.90
C ALA A 129 -34.58 11.81 -19.70
N VAL A 130 -34.16 10.59 -19.36
CA VAL A 130 -34.72 9.35 -19.93
C VAL A 130 -36.21 9.25 -19.64
N TRP A 131 -36.62 9.50 -18.39
CA TRP A 131 -38.05 9.48 -18.03
C TRP A 131 -38.86 10.58 -18.71
N ALA A 132 -38.31 11.79 -18.85
CA ALA A 132 -38.94 12.85 -19.64
C ALA A 132 -39.17 12.39 -21.09
N ALA A 133 -38.18 11.75 -21.72
CA ALA A 133 -38.33 11.21 -23.07
C ALA A 133 -39.37 10.08 -23.14
N VAL A 134 -39.39 9.17 -22.15
CA VAL A 134 -40.38 8.09 -22.04
C VAL A 134 -41.80 8.64 -21.90
N PHE A 135 -42.01 9.63 -21.04
CA PHE A 135 -43.32 10.27 -20.86
C PHE A 135 -43.75 11.02 -22.11
N LEU A 136 -42.86 11.78 -22.76
CA LEU A 136 -43.19 12.45 -24.00
C LEU A 136 -43.54 11.46 -25.12
N ALA A 137 -42.74 10.41 -25.31
CA ALA A 137 -43.02 9.37 -26.29
C ALA A 137 -44.34 8.65 -26.01
N SER A 138 -44.67 8.42 -24.73
CA SER A 138 -45.95 7.83 -24.33
C SER A 138 -47.11 8.78 -24.62
N ALA A 139 -46.98 10.07 -24.32
CA ALA A 139 -47.98 11.09 -24.67
C ALA A 139 -48.22 11.13 -26.18
N LEU A 140 -47.16 11.15 -26.99
CA LEU A 140 -47.25 11.13 -28.46
C LEU A 140 -47.87 9.83 -28.98
N ALA A 141 -47.58 8.69 -28.35
CA ALA A 141 -48.22 7.42 -28.70
C ALA A 141 -49.75 7.49 -28.52
N TYR A 142 -50.23 8.10 -27.44
CA TYR A 142 -51.67 8.33 -27.24
C TYR A 142 -52.26 9.38 -28.18
N ALA A 143 -51.48 10.39 -28.59
CA ALA A 143 -51.94 11.41 -29.55
C ALA A 143 -52.07 10.88 -30.99
N PHE A 144 -51.20 9.94 -31.40
CA PHE A 144 -51.07 9.54 -32.81
C PHE A 144 -51.41 8.08 -33.10
N LEU A 145 -51.53 7.20 -32.09
CA LEU A 145 -51.84 5.78 -32.28
C LEU A 145 -53.19 5.42 -31.64
N GLY A 146 -53.95 4.58 -32.31
CA GLY A 146 -55.19 4.02 -31.76
C GLY A 146 -54.96 2.89 -30.74
N PHE A 147 -55.99 2.59 -29.96
CA PHE A 147 -56.03 1.39 -29.12
C PHE A 147 -56.03 0.11 -30.00
N PRO A 148 -55.27 -0.95 -29.65
CA PRO A 148 -54.46 -1.14 -28.45
C PRO A 148 -52.97 -0.75 -28.59
N LEU A 149 -52.54 -0.21 -29.74
CA LEU A 149 -51.12 0.07 -30.00
C LEU A 149 -50.53 1.13 -29.05
N SER A 150 -51.29 2.19 -28.73
CA SER A 150 -50.87 3.23 -27.78
C SER A 150 -50.59 2.66 -26.38
N LEU A 151 -51.43 1.73 -25.92
CA LEU A 151 -51.26 1.04 -24.63
C LEU A 151 -50.05 0.09 -24.64
N LEU A 152 -49.90 -0.71 -25.70
CA LEU A 152 -48.77 -1.64 -25.81
C LEU A 152 -47.42 -0.90 -25.87
N LEU A 153 -47.35 0.17 -26.67
CA LEU A 153 -46.14 0.96 -26.82
C LEU A 153 -45.79 1.72 -25.53
N SER A 154 -46.77 2.37 -24.88
CA SER A 154 -46.51 3.07 -23.60
C SER A 154 -46.05 2.09 -22.52
N ASN A 155 -46.70 0.93 -22.36
CA ASN A 155 -46.26 -0.09 -21.39
C ASN A 155 -44.85 -0.61 -21.69
N ALA A 156 -44.50 -0.82 -22.96
CA ALA A 156 -43.14 -1.20 -23.36
C ALA A 156 -42.11 -0.11 -23.05
N LEU A 157 -42.44 1.16 -23.29
CA LEU A 157 -41.58 2.31 -22.96
C LEU A 157 -41.39 2.46 -21.44
N ILE A 158 -42.44 2.29 -20.64
CA ILE A 158 -42.35 2.31 -19.18
C ILE A 158 -41.49 1.15 -18.68
N ALA A 159 -41.70 -0.07 -19.18
CA ALA A 159 -40.87 -1.22 -18.83
C ALA A 159 -39.39 -1.00 -19.18
N ALA A 160 -39.11 -0.42 -20.34
CA ALA A 160 -37.75 -0.01 -20.73
C ALA A 160 -37.17 1.08 -19.81
N GLY A 161 -37.97 2.08 -19.43
CA GLY A 161 -37.59 3.12 -18.49
C GLY A 161 -37.24 2.57 -17.10
N VAL A 162 -38.03 1.62 -16.60
CA VAL A 162 -37.75 0.90 -15.34
C VAL A 162 -36.44 0.10 -15.46
N ALA A 163 -36.26 -0.68 -16.53
CA ALA A 163 -35.05 -1.45 -16.74
C ALA A 163 -33.79 -0.56 -16.81
N LEU A 164 -33.86 0.56 -17.55
CA LEU A 164 -32.79 1.55 -17.60
C LEU A 164 -32.51 2.19 -16.24
N SER A 165 -33.54 2.41 -15.42
CA SER A 165 -33.38 2.98 -14.07
C SER A 165 -32.65 2.05 -13.11
N VAL A 166 -32.72 0.73 -13.35
CA VAL A 166 -31.96 -0.28 -12.59
C VAL A 166 -30.53 -0.42 -13.13
N LEU A 167 -30.36 -0.42 -14.45
CA LEU A 167 -29.07 -0.70 -15.09
C LEU A 167 -28.12 0.51 -15.13
N LEU A 168 -28.63 1.71 -15.38
CA LEU A 168 -27.81 2.91 -15.60
C LEU A 168 -26.97 3.30 -14.38
N PRO A 169 -27.50 3.31 -13.13
CA PRO A 169 -26.70 3.63 -11.94
C PRO A 169 -25.58 2.63 -11.66
N ALA A 170 -25.79 1.36 -12.02
CA ALA A 170 -24.81 0.29 -11.80
C ALA A 170 -23.68 0.27 -12.85
N TRP A 171 -23.90 0.84 -14.03
CA TRP A 171 -22.93 0.80 -15.13
C TRP A 171 -22.23 2.14 -15.36
N LEU A 172 -22.97 3.25 -15.33
CA LEU A 172 -22.50 4.53 -15.84
C LEU A 172 -21.33 5.14 -15.04
N PRO A 173 -21.34 5.18 -13.69
CA PRO A 173 -20.21 5.75 -12.94
C PRO A 173 -18.91 4.97 -13.17
N ALA A 174 -18.97 3.63 -13.18
CA ALA A 174 -17.82 2.79 -13.48
C ALA A 174 -17.34 2.98 -14.93
N TYR A 175 -18.24 3.14 -15.89
CA TYR A 175 -17.89 3.46 -17.27
C TYR A 175 -17.18 4.82 -17.37
N LEU A 176 -17.73 5.88 -16.76
CA LEU A 176 -17.13 7.21 -16.77
C LEU A 176 -15.75 7.24 -16.09
N ALA A 177 -15.63 6.61 -14.91
CA ALA A 177 -14.37 6.53 -14.17
C ALA A 177 -13.27 5.74 -14.92
N THR A 178 -13.65 4.84 -15.82
CA THR A 178 -12.69 4.04 -16.61
C THR A 178 -12.51 4.53 -18.04
N ARG A 179 -13.32 5.46 -18.54
CA ARG A 179 -13.38 5.84 -19.97
C ARG A 179 -12.04 6.30 -20.52
N GLU A 180 -11.39 7.25 -19.83
CA GLU A 180 -10.10 7.79 -20.26
C GLU A 180 -8.98 6.75 -20.19
N PHE A 181 -9.04 5.88 -19.18
CA PHE A 181 -8.01 4.86 -18.91
C PHE A 181 -8.12 3.64 -19.82
N ARG A 182 -9.33 3.27 -20.25
CA ARG A 182 -9.55 2.17 -21.21
C ARG A 182 -8.86 2.42 -22.55
N ARG A 183 -8.66 3.68 -22.95
CA ARG A 183 -7.90 4.04 -24.17
C ARG A 183 -6.48 3.46 -24.13
N TYR A 184 -5.92 3.28 -22.93
CA TYR A 184 -4.53 2.85 -22.71
C TYR A 184 -4.43 1.53 -21.94
N ASP A 185 -5.52 0.79 -21.77
CA ASP A 185 -5.49 -0.49 -21.06
C ASP A 185 -5.07 -1.66 -21.97
N TRP A 186 -3.92 -1.49 -22.61
CA TRP A 186 -3.26 -2.56 -23.35
C TRP A 186 -2.62 -3.57 -22.39
N SER A 187 -2.31 -4.76 -22.90
CA SER A 187 -1.50 -5.76 -22.19
C SER A 187 -0.38 -6.27 -23.08
N VAL A 188 0.77 -6.54 -22.46
CA VAL A 188 1.92 -7.18 -23.10
C VAL A 188 2.24 -8.43 -22.30
N ARG A 189 2.05 -9.61 -22.88
CA ARG A 189 2.38 -10.86 -22.20
C ARG A 189 3.89 -11.08 -22.26
N VAL A 190 4.52 -11.06 -21.10
CA VAL A 190 5.91 -11.49 -20.91
C VAL A 190 5.90 -12.74 -20.04
N LYS A 191 6.60 -13.79 -20.49
CA LYS A 191 6.74 -15.05 -19.75
C LYS A 191 8.15 -15.10 -19.14
N PRO A 192 8.26 -14.97 -17.81
CA PRO A 192 9.53 -15.16 -17.10
C PRO A 192 10.16 -16.53 -17.39
N GLY A 193 11.48 -16.61 -17.28
CA GLY A 193 12.24 -17.87 -17.43
C GLY A 193 12.35 -18.38 -18.87
N THR A 194 11.95 -17.60 -19.87
CA THR A 194 12.20 -17.93 -21.28
C THR A 194 13.67 -17.68 -21.63
N LEU A 195 14.24 -18.52 -22.50
CA LEU A 195 15.59 -18.29 -23.03
C LEU A 195 15.61 -17.01 -23.86
N LYS A 196 16.53 -16.11 -23.53
CA LYS A 196 16.65 -14.76 -24.08
C LYS A 196 18.06 -14.55 -24.60
N ARG A 197 18.21 -13.76 -25.67
CA ARG A 197 19.53 -13.31 -26.13
C ARG A 197 20.21 -12.46 -25.04
N GLU A 198 21.52 -12.27 -25.13
CA GLU A 198 22.27 -11.53 -24.12
C GLU A 198 21.71 -10.11 -23.89
N ASP A 199 21.32 -9.43 -24.96
CA ASP A 199 20.78 -8.06 -24.95
C ASP A 199 19.25 -7.99 -24.92
N GLU A 200 18.58 -9.11 -24.67
CA GLU A 200 17.12 -9.17 -24.57
C GLU A 200 16.68 -9.41 -23.12
N TYR A 201 15.75 -8.58 -22.67
CA TYR A 201 15.24 -8.57 -21.31
C TYR A 201 13.72 -8.73 -21.32
N ASP A 202 13.17 -9.19 -20.21
CA ASP A 202 11.73 -9.23 -20.01
C ASP A 202 11.19 -7.83 -19.76
N VAL A 203 11.92 -7.05 -18.97
CA VAL A 203 11.60 -5.67 -18.61
C VAL A 203 12.89 -4.84 -18.55
N ILE A 204 12.86 -3.66 -19.16
CA ILE A 204 13.93 -2.66 -19.02
C ILE A 204 13.37 -1.47 -18.24
N ILE A 205 14.10 -1.01 -17.24
CA ILE A 205 13.75 0.14 -16.40
C ILE A 205 14.73 1.28 -16.70
N VAL A 206 14.19 2.44 -17.06
CA VAL A 206 14.95 3.65 -17.38
C VAL A 206 14.95 4.57 -16.16
N GLY A 207 16.08 4.61 -15.45
CA GLY A 207 16.27 5.37 -14.21
C GLY A 207 16.10 4.52 -12.95
N SER A 208 16.98 4.72 -11.97
CA SER A 208 17.06 3.95 -10.72
C SER A 208 16.61 4.71 -9.47
N GLY A 209 15.69 5.67 -9.62
CA GLY A 209 14.93 6.18 -8.47
C GLY A 209 14.08 5.07 -7.81
N VAL A 210 13.62 5.31 -6.58
CA VAL A 210 12.97 4.29 -5.74
C VAL A 210 11.77 3.61 -6.41
N GLY A 211 10.96 4.32 -7.22
CA GLY A 211 9.83 3.71 -7.94
C GLY A 211 10.26 2.65 -8.96
N GLY A 212 11.25 2.96 -9.81
CA GLY A 212 11.86 2.01 -10.73
C GLY A 212 12.58 0.85 -10.02
N LEU A 213 13.31 1.12 -8.92
CA LEU A 213 13.94 0.06 -8.13
C LEU A 213 12.91 -0.85 -7.45
N THR A 214 11.81 -0.30 -6.97
CA THR A 214 10.69 -1.06 -6.39
C THR A 214 10.07 -1.98 -7.44
N CYS A 215 9.76 -1.42 -8.63
CA CYS A 215 9.23 -2.18 -9.74
C CYS A 215 10.18 -3.32 -10.15
N GLY A 216 11.48 -3.01 -10.28
CA GLY A 216 12.51 -3.97 -10.63
C GLY A 216 12.69 -5.08 -9.59
N ALA A 217 12.69 -4.74 -8.30
CA ALA A 217 12.87 -5.70 -7.20
C ALA A 217 11.71 -6.71 -7.14
N LEU A 218 10.47 -6.22 -7.24
CA LEU A 218 9.28 -7.08 -7.27
C LEU A 218 9.25 -7.98 -8.51
N LEU A 219 9.54 -7.43 -9.70
CA LEU A 219 9.60 -8.23 -10.93
C LEU A 219 10.74 -9.26 -10.88
N ALA A 220 11.91 -8.91 -10.35
CA ALA A 220 13.02 -9.83 -10.18
C ALA A 220 12.68 -10.94 -9.17
N LYS A 221 11.98 -10.63 -8.07
CA LYS A 221 11.41 -11.61 -7.14
C LYS A 221 10.53 -12.63 -7.88
N TRP A 222 9.71 -12.17 -8.84
CA TRP A 222 8.83 -13.03 -9.64
C TRP A 222 9.51 -13.66 -10.87
N GLY A 223 10.84 -13.62 -10.93
CA GLY A 223 11.66 -14.33 -11.92
C GLY A 223 11.80 -13.63 -13.28
N TYR A 224 11.34 -12.38 -13.41
CA TYR A 224 11.53 -11.61 -14.65
C TYR A 224 13.01 -11.25 -14.82
N ARG A 225 13.51 -11.33 -16.05
CA ARG A 225 14.85 -10.84 -16.39
C ARG A 225 14.84 -9.31 -16.52
N VAL A 226 15.17 -8.62 -15.42
CA VAL A 226 15.15 -7.16 -15.31
C VAL A 226 16.50 -6.54 -15.66
N LEU A 227 16.48 -5.45 -16.43
CA LEU A 227 17.62 -4.54 -16.62
C LEU A 227 17.24 -3.13 -16.15
N VAL A 228 18.00 -2.56 -15.23
CA VAL A 228 17.90 -1.15 -14.83
C VAL A 228 19.07 -0.39 -15.45
N LEU A 229 18.78 0.72 -16.13
CA LEU A 229 19.78 1.62 -16.71
C LEU A 229 19.74 2.96 -15.98
N GLU A 230 20.86 3.34 -15.39
CA GLU A 230 21.02 4.56 -14.61
C GLU A 230 22.07 5.47 -15.24
N GLN A 231 21.75 6.76 -15.40
CA GLN A 231 22.68 7.73 -15.98
C GLN A 231 23.81 8.14 -15.02
N HIS A 232 23.55 8.11 -13.71
CA HIS A 232 24.48 8.50 -12.67
C HIS A 232 25.45 7.36 -12.32
N TYR A 233 26.50 7.68 -11.57
CA TYR A 233 27.47 6.69 -11.06
C TYR A 233 26.98 5.93 -9.81
N GLN A 234 25.76 6.18 -9.35
CA GLN A 234 25.13 5.51 -8.20
C GLN A 234 23.61 5.46 -8.40
N VAL A 235 22.93 4.55 -7.71
CA VAL A 235 21.45 4.44 -7.76
C VAL A 235 20.77 5.43 -6.81
N GLY A 236 19.45 5.60 -6.96
CA GLY A 236 18.58 6.21 -5.94
C GLY A 236 17.94 7.54 -6.31
N GLY A 237 18.50 8.28 -7.28
CA GLY A 237 17.99 9.60 -7.65
C GLY A 237 18.01 10.56 -6.46
N TYR A 238 16.86 11.15 -6.09
CA TYR A 238 16.75 11.98 -4.88
C TYR A 238 16.99 11.21 -3.57
N CYS A 239 16.82 9.88 -3.57
CA CYS A 239 17.14 8.99 -2.46
C CYS A 239 18.61 8.55 -2.56
N SER A 240 19.52 9.53 -2.52
CA SER A 240 20.96 9.29 -2.55
C SER A 240 21.68 10.11 -1.47
N SER A 241 22.92 9.75 -1.21
CA SER A 241 23.79 10.43 -0.25
C SER A 241 25.15 10.68 -0.88
N PHE A 242 25.86 11.70 -0.40
CA PHE A 242 27.24 11.99 -0.78
C PHE A 242 28.10 12.25 0.45
N ARG A 243 29.42 12.06 0.30
CA ARG A 243 30.39 12.23 1.38
C ARG A 243 31.34 13.40 1.09
N ARG A 244 31.60 14.25 2.08
CA ARG A 244 32.54 15.37 2.00
C ARG A 244 33.23 15.62 3.34
N GLY A 245 34.55 15.71 3.36
CA GLY A 245 35.31 16.06 4.57
C GLY A 245 35.07 15.11 5.75
N GLY A 246 34.76 13.84 5.49
CA GLY A 246 34.43 12.84 6.51
C GLY A 246 32.95 12.73 6.86
N PHE A 247 32.12 13.72 6.50
CA PHE A 247 30.68 13.78 6.76
C PHE A 247 29.86 13.20 5.60
N THR A 248 28.71 12.62 5.92
CA THR A 248 27.73 12.12 4.95
C THR A 248 26.49 13.01 4.98
N PHE A 249 25.93 13.31 3.80
CA PHE A 249 24.73 14.13 3.63
C PHE A 249 23.76 13.46 2.66
N ASN A 250 22.46 13.55 2.95
CA ASN A 250 21.43 13.11 2.03
C ASN A 250 21.12 14.20 1.00
N THR A 251 20.77 13.81 -0.22
CA THR A 251 20.51 14.77 -1.31
C THR A 251 19.07 15.25 -1.38
N GLY A 252 18.16 14.68 -0.60
CA GLY A 252 16.75 15.05 -0.62
C GLY A 252 15.83 14.26 0.30
N VAL A 253 16.17 13.01 0.66
CA VAL A 253 15.32 12.18 1.54
C VAL A 253 15.82 12.25 2.98
N GLU A 254 15.09 12.98 3.81
CA GLU A 254 15.39 13.16 5.24
C GLU A 254 14.32 12.54 6.15
N ASN A 255 13.14 12.25 5.59
CA ASN A 255 12.01 11.70 6.32
C ASN A 255 11.16 10.80 5.42
N VAL A 256 10.77 9.63 5.92
CA VAL A 256 10.07 8.59 5.17
C VAL A 256 8.82 8.12 5.93
N SER A 257 7.67 8.22 5.28
CA SER A 257 6.41 7.58 5.68
C SER A 257 6.27 6.17 5.08
N GLY A 258 5.19 5.46 5.37
CA GLY A 258 4.93 4.10 4.88
C GLY A 258 5.44 2.96 5.76
N LEU A 259 6.00 3.28 6.94
CA LEU A 259 6.80 2.35 7.77
C LEU A 259 6.11 1.88 9.06
N TRP A 260 4.82 2.17 9.23
CA TRP A 260 3.97 1.54 10.25
C TRP A 260 3.55 0.13 9.83
N ALA A 261 2.88 -0.61 10.72
CA ALA A 261 2.37 -1.94 10.42
C ALA A 261 1.30 -1.86 9.29
N GLY A 262 1.53 -2.58 8.19
CA GLY A 262 0.64 -2.54 7.02
C GLY A 262 0.86 -1.36 6.05
N GLY A 263 1.80 -0.46 6.33
CA GLY A 263 2.15 0.63 5.41
C GLY A 263 2.82 0.14 4.12
N PRO A 264 2.74 0.89 3.00
CA PRO A 264 3.27 0.44 1.70
C PRO A 264 4.77 0.14 1.67
N VAL A 265 5.58 0.90 2.41
CA VAL A 265 7.03 0.67 2.49
C VAL A 265 7.31 -0.56 3.36
N SER A 266 6.63 -0.70 4.51
CA SER A 266 6.69 -1.93 5.32
C SER A 266 6.29 -3.17 4.52
N TYR A 267 5.24 -3.07 3.70
CA TYR A 267 4.80 -4.15 2.82
C TYR A 267 5.90 -4.50 1.82
N LEU A 268 6.48 -3.52 1.12
CA LEU A 268 7.59 -3.75 0.20
C LEU A 268 8.77 -4.46 0.90
N LEU A 269 9.18 -3.96 2.07
CA LEU A 269 10.28 -4.56 2.82
C LEU A 269 9.97 -6.02 3.19
N SER A 270 8.76 -6.28 3.68
CA SER A 270 8.29 -7.65 3.99
C SER A 270 8.28 -8.53 2.74
N GLU A 271 7.78 -8.04 1.61
CA GLU A 271 7.76 -8.76 0.33
C GLU A 271 9.17 -9.14 -0.14
N LEU A 272 10.16 -8.31 0.15
CA LEU A 272 11.56 -8.55 -0.21
C LEU A 272 12.35 -9.28 0.88
N GLY A 273 11.77 -9.51 2.07
CA GLY A 273 12.49 -10.10 3.22
C GLY A 273 13.52 -9.17 3.84
N LEU A 274 13.37 -7.86 3.65
CA LEU A 274 14.24 -6.83 4.22
C LEU A 274 13.74 -6.37 5.59
N SER A 275 14.65 -6.13 6.53
CA SER A 275 14.33 -5.66 7.87
C SER A 275 14.15 -4.14 7.89
N LYS A 276 13.02 -3.67 8.42
CA LYS A 276 12.79 -2.24 8.70
C LYS A 276 13.84 -1.68 9.64
N ASP A 277 14.12 -2.39 10.73
CA ASP A 277 14.99 -1.89 11.80
C ASP A 277 16.47 -1.84 11.37
N ASP A 278 16.84 -2.56 10.32
CA ASP A 278 18.19 -2.53 9.76
C ASP A 278 18.38 -1.31 8.82
N LEU A 279 17.30 -0.87 8.17
CA LEU A 279 17.33 0.19 7.17
C LEU A 279 16.85 1.54 7.68
N PHE A 280 16.06 1.57 8.75
CA PHE A 280 15.38 2.79 9.19
C PHE A 280 15.45 2.99 10.70
N VAL A 281 15.45 4.26 11.11
CA VAL A 281 15.34 4.72 12.51
C VAL A 281 14.28 5.81 12.58
N ARG A 282 13.53 5.89 13.68
CA ARG A 282 12.48 6.91 13.81
C ARG A 282 13.09 8.29 14.04
N ASN A 283 12.60 9.29 13.32
CA ASN A 283 13.00 10.69 13.52
C ASN A 283 12.37 11.26 14.79
N ARG A 284 13.08 12.20 15.43
CA ARG A 284 12.52 13.13 16.42
C ARG A 284 12.29 14.47 15.72
N VAL A 285 11.10 15.03 15.86
CA VAL A 285 10.71 16.25 15.14
C VAL A 285 10.29 17.33 16.13
N ARG A 286 10.78 18.55 15.91
CA ARG A 286 10.33 19.76 16.60
C ARG A 286 9.78 20.77 15.62
N PHE A 287 8.68 21.41 15.96
CA PHE A 287 8.11 22.54 15.24
C PHE A 287 8.40 23.83 16.00
N ILE A 288 8.77 24.89 15.28
CA ILE A 288 8.92 26.25 15.82
C ILE A 288 7.87 27.14 15.18
N TYR A 289 6.97 27.69 15.98
CA TYR A 289 5.92 28.60 15.54
C TYR A 289 5.65 29.70 16.58
N LYS A 290 5.73 30.96 16.16
CA LYS A 290 5.67 32.18 16.98
C LYS A 290 6.58 32.10 18.21
N GLY A 291 7.80 31.62 18.02
CA GLY A 291 8.80 31.42 19.07
C GLY A 291 8.50 30.30 20.08
N ARG A 292 7.43 29.52 19.88
CA ARG A 292 7.13 28.33 20.69
C ARG A 292 7.72 27.10 20.03
N GLU A 293 8.28 26.22 20.85
CA GLU A 293 8.82 24.92 20.43
C GLU A 293 7.84 23.80 20.79
N ILE A 294 7.53 22.95 19.81
CA ILE A 294 6.63 21.81 19.98
C ILE A 294 7.38 20.56 19.56
N GLU A 295 7.74 19.73 20.54
CA GLU A 295 8.37 18.43 20.32
C GLU A 295 7.44 17.35 20.84
N ALA A 296 7.14 16.37 19.99
CA ALA A 296 6.26 15.25 20.33
C ALA A 296 6.73 13.98 19.65
N SER A 297 6.72 12.88 20.40
CA SER A 297 7.12 11.53 19.96
C SER A 297 5.92 10.64 19.64
N SER A 298 4.70 11.07 20.00
CA SER A 298 3.46 10.37 19.71
C SER A 298 2.33 11.34 19.36
N LEU A 299 1.25 10.80 18.80
CA LEU A 299 0.04 11.56 18.50
C LEU A 299 -0.58 12.16 19.77
N GLU A 300 -0.53 11.42 20.88
CA GLU A 300 -1.06 11.86 22.17
C GLU A 300 -0.27 13.06 22.70
N GLU A 301 1.07 13.01 22.65
CA GLU A 301 1.93 14.13 23.04
C GLU A 301 1.70 15.35 22.14
N PHE A 302 1.61 15.14 20.84
CA PHE A 302 1.36 16.24 19.89
C PHE A 302 -0.01 16.86 20.13
N THR A 303 -1.05 16.04 20.31
CA THR A 303 -2.40 16.49 20.65
C THR A 303 -2.40 17.29 21.95
N ALA A 304 -1.73 16.81 23.00
CA ALA A 304 -1.63 17.51 24.27
C ALA A 304 -0.93 18.87 24.13
N ALA A 305 0.14 18.96 23.34
CA ALA A 305 0.81 20.22 23.05
C ALA A 305 -0.11 21.21 22.33
N LEU A 306 -0.88 20.76 21.33
CA LEU A 306 -1.85 21.62 20.63
C LEU A 306 -2.98 22.07 21.56
N VAL A 307 -3.52 21.18 22.40
CA VAL A 307 -4.56 21.52 23.38
C VAL A 307 -4.04 22.54 24.39
N SER A 308 -2.80 22.41 24.84
CA SER A 308 -2.17 23.40 25.72
C SER A 308 -2.03 24.77 25.05
N MET A 309 -1.87 24.82 23.72
CA MET A 309 -1.75 26.08 22.98
C MET A 309 -3.10 26.69 22.59
N PHE A 310 -4.11 25.85 22.38
CA PHE A 310 -5.46 26.22 21.91
C PHE A 310 -6.54 25.52 22.76
N PRO A 311 -6.65 25.86 24.07
CA PRO A 311 -7.56 25.15 24.98
C PRO A 311 -9.04 25.27 24.56
N ASP A 312 -9.43 26.40 23.96
CA ASP A 312 -10.79 26.62 23.46
C ASP A 312 -11.18 25.70 22.29
N GLU A 313 -10.22 25.01 21.66
CA GLU A 313 -10.43 24.10 20.54
C GLU A 313 -10.14 22.62 20.89
N GLU A 314 -10.01 22.27 22.19
CA GLU A 314 -9.66 20.90 22.60
C GLU A 314 -10.57 19.83 21.95
N GLY A 315 -11.89 20.03 22.01
CA GLY A 315 -12.85 19.09 21.42
C GLY A 315 -12.65 18.93 19.91
N SER A 316 -12.39 20.03 19.20
CA SER A 316 -12.13 20.05 17.76
C SER A 316 -10.81 19.36 17.39
N ILE A 317 -9.75 19.57 18.17
CA ILE A 317 -8.44 18.94 17.95
C ILE A 317 -8.58 17.42 18.02
N ARG A 318 -9.21 16.92 19.08
CA ARG A 318 -9.42 15.48 19.27
C ARG A 318 -10.31 14.89 18.18
N ALA A 319 -11.38 15.60 17.81
CA ALA A 319 -12.27 15.17 16.73
C ALA A 319 -11.58 15.12 15.37
N PHE A 320 -10.71 16.10 15.06
CA PHE A 320 -9.95 16.14 13.81
C PHE A 320 -9.00 14.96 13.68
N PHE A 321 -8.22 14.64 14.72
CA PHE A 321 -7.28 13.52 14.64
C PHE A 321 -7.98 12.16 14.61
N GLU A 322 -9.13 12.02 15.29
CA GLU A 322 -9.94 10.80 15.18
C GLU A 322 -10.54 10.64 13.77
N GLU A 323 -11.06 11.73 13.18
CA GLU A 323 -11.53 11.73 11.79
C GLU A 323 -10.39 11.41 10.80
N ALA A 324 -9.22 12.02 10.99
CA ALA A 324 -8.05 11.75 10.18
C ALA A 324 -7.59 10.30 10.30
N ARG A 325 -7.56 9.74 11.52
CA ARG A 325 -7.21 8.33 11.76
C ARG A 325 -8.16 7.39 11.02
N ARG A 326 -9.47 7.62 11.09
CA ARG A 326 -10.46 6.79 10.37
C ARG A 326 -10.30 6.89 8.85
N ALA A 327 -10.19 8.10 8.32
CA ALA A 327 -9.96 8.31 6.90
C ALA A 327 -8.65 7.67 6.43
N TYR A 328 -7.62 7.71 7.27
CA TYR A 328 -6.34 7.09 6.98
C TYR A 328 -6.45 5.56 6.95
N GLU A 329 -7.06 4.97 7.96
CA GLU A 329 -7.30 3.51 8.02
C GLU A 329 -8.14 3.04 6.83
N GLU A 330 -9.17 3.78 6.44
CA GLU A 330 -9.98 3.48 5.26
C GLU A 330 -9.20 3.57 3.94
N CYS A 331 -8.22 4.49 3.83
CA CYS A 331 -7.36 4.60 2.66
C CYS A 331 -6.51 3.32 2.46
N TYR A 332 -6.09 2.70 3.57
CA TYR A 332 -5.18 1.55 3.60
C TYR A 332 -5.85 0.24 4.07
N SER A 333 -7.18 0.14 4.07
CA SER A 333 -7.89 -1.07 4.49
C SER A 333 -7.96 -2.15 3.39
N ASP A 334 -8.03 -1.74 2.11
CA ASP A 334 -8.21 -2.63 0.95
C ASP A 334 -6.91 -2.86 0.16
N LEU A 335 -5.79 -3.07 0.86
CA LEU A 335 -4.47 -3.27 0.26
C LEU A 335 -4.24 -4.70 -0.26
N ALA A 336 -5.09 -5.19 -1.15
CA ALA A 336 -4.96 -6.52 -1.77
C ALA A 336 -3.58 -6.76 -2.44
N TYR A 337 -2.85 -5.67 -2.76
CA TYR A 337 -1.51 -5.68 -3.35
C TYR A 337 -0.52 -4.83 -2.53
N GLY A 338 -0.80 -4.65 -1.24
CA GLY A 338 0.02 -3.85 -0.32
C GLY A 338 0.05 -2.34 -0.58
N VAL A 339 -0.71 -1.87 -1.57
CA VAL A 339 -0.76 -0.46 -1.99
C VAL A 339 -2.19 -0.03 -2.35
N PRO A 340 -2.56 1.25 -2.09
CA PRO A 340 -3.85 1.77 -2.50
C PRO A 340 -3.92 1.87 -4.03
N LEU A 341 -5.12 1.65 -4.59
CA LEU A 341 -5.35 1.67 -6.03
C LEU A 341 -6.14 2.92 -6.46
N PRO A 342 -5.79 3.56 -7.58
CA PRO A 342 -6.62 4.60 -8.17
C PRO A 342 -7.95 4.00 -8.68
N ALA A 343 -8.99 4.83 -8.79
CA ALA A 343 -10.36 4.43 -9.17
C ALA A 343 -10.42 3.51 -10.41
N ALA A 344 -9.62 3.80 -11.44
CA ALA A 344 -9.55 2.97 -12.65
C ALA A 344 -9.07 1.54 -12.37
N LEU A 345 -8.10 1.38 -11.48
CA LEU A 345 -7.59 0.07 -11.07
C LEU A 345 -8.52 -0.64 -10.09
N ILE A 346 -9.22 0.09 -9.20
CA ILE A 346 -10.30 -0.50 -8.38
C ILE A 346 -11.33 -1.17 -9.29
N ALA A 347 -11.86 -0.44 -10.28
CA ALA A 347 -12.84 -0.99 -11.20
C ALA A 347 -12.30 -2.17 -12.03
N LYS A 348 -11.03 -2.11 -12.47
CA LYS A 348 -10.40 -3.16 -13.28
C LYS A 348 -10.11 -4.43 -12.48
N VAL A 349 -9.58 -4.28 -11.28
CA VAL A 349 -8.97 -5.36 -10.49
C VAL A 349 -9.96 -5.95 -9.49
N GLN A 350 -10.74 -5.10 -8.82
CA GLN A 350 -11.72 -5.50 -7.80
C GLN A 350 -13.15 -5.52 -8.36
N GLY A 351 -13.37 -4.94 -9.55
CA GLY A 351 -14.64 -4.93 -10.26
C GLY A 351 -15.41 -3.61 -10.11
N PRO A 352 -16.31 -3.29 -11.06
CA PRO A 352 -17.02 -2.02 -11.10
C PRO A 352 -17.92 -1.79 -9.87
N LYS A 353 -18.43 -2.87 -9.27
CA LYS A 353 -19.25 -2.80 -8.06
C LYS A 353 -18.44 -2.25 -6.87
N LYS A 354 -17.18 -2.67 -6.70
CA LYS A 354 -16.33 -2.17 -5.60
C LYS A 354 -16.08 -0.67 -5.70
N LEU A 355 -15.91 -0.14 -6.92
CA LEU A 355 -15.81 1.31 -7.13
C LEU A 355 -17.11 2.05 -6.77
N LEU A 356 -18.27 1.47 -7.09
CA LEU A 356 -19.57 2.06 -6.75
C LEU A 356 -19.85 2.06 -5.25
N ASP A 357 -19.47 0.99 -4.57
CA ASP A 357 -19.61 0.83 -3.12
C ASP A 357 -18.51 1.59 -2.35
N TYR A 358 -17.47 2.11 -3.03
CA TYR A 358 -16.32 2.76 -2.37
C TYR A 358 -16.69 3.91 -1.43
N PRO A 359 -17.56 4.89 -1.79
CA PRO A 359 -17.97 5.93 -0.84
C PRO A 359 -18.74 5.40 0.39
N ARG A 360 -19.41 4.25 0.25
CA ARG A 360 -20.13 3.59 1.36
C ARG A 360 -19.18 2.81 2.25
N ASP A 361 -18.21 2.13 1.65
CA ASP A 361 -17.21 1.31 2.35
C ASP A 361 -16.12 2.18 3.01
N HIS A 362 -15.84 3.37 2.44
CA HIS A 362 -14.79 4.30 2.85
C HIS A 362 -15.34 5.73 3.01
N PRO A 363 -16.38 5.97 3.83
CA PRO A 363 -17.06 7.25 3.92
C PRO A 363 -16.16 8.40 4.39
N HIS A 364 -15.26 8.12 5.34
CA HIS A 364 -14.33 9.13 5.86
C HIS A 364 -13.30 9.48 4.79
N PHE A 365 -12.60 8.50 4.22
CA PHE A 365 -11.60 8.78 3.19
C PHE A 365 -12.21 9.44 1.94
N TYR A 366 -13.41 9.03 1.53
CA TYR A 366 -14.10 9.65 0.40
C TYR A 366 -14.43 11.12 0.65
N ASP A 367 -14.78 11.51 1.87
CA ASP A 367 -14.97 12.91 2.24
C ASP A 367 -13.67 13.73 2.05
N TRP A 368 -12.54 13.19 2.48
CA TRP A 368 -11.21 13.81 2.28
C TRP A 368 -10.81 13.88 0.80
N MET A 369 -11.20 12.91 -0.03
CA MET A 369 -10.91 12.93 -1.47
C MET A 369 -11.59 14.08 -2.22
N ASN A 370 -12.70 14.60 -1.70
CA ASN A 370 -13.54 15.59 -2.37
C ASN A 370 -13.36 17.02 -1.85
N LYS A 371 -12.32 17.27 -1.04
CA LYS A 371 -12.05 18.57 -0.41
C LYS A 371 -10.61 19.01 -0.59
N THR A 372 -10.38 20.31 -0.48
CA THR A 372 -9.06 20.88 -0.24
C THR A 372 -8.67 20.74 1.23
N TYR A 373 -7.38 20.74 1.54
CA TYR A 373 -6.95 20.63 2.93
C TYR A 373 -7.44 21.82 3.77
N ARG A 374 -7.48 23.02 3.17
CA ARG A 374 -8.09 24.20 3.80
C ARG A 374 -9.53 23.96 4.22
N GLN A 375 -10.38 23.47 3.30
CA GLN A 375 -11.78 23.16 3.62
C GLN A 375 -11.89 22.16 4.76
N LYS A 376 -11.03 21.13 4.78
CA LYS A 376 -11.05 20.13 5.85
C LYS A 376 -10.61 20.72 7.19
N LEU A 377 -9.67 21.65 7.21
CA LEU A 377 -9.27 22.37 8.43
C LEU A 377 -10.37 23.33 8.91
N ASP A 378 -11.06 24.03 8.01
CA ASP A 378 -12.14 24.96 8.32
C ASP A 378 -13.38 24.25 8.93
N GLU A 379 -13.56 22.95 8.69
CA GLU A 379 -14.63 22.15 9.31
C GLU A 379 -14.45 21.96 10.82
N PHE A 380 -13.21 21.93 11.29
CA PHE A 380 -12.88 21.63 12.69
C PHE A 380 -12.45 22.87 13.46
N PHE A 381 -11.77 23.81 12.81
CA PHE A 381 -11.03 24.88 13.49
C PHE A 381 -11.49 26.27 13.08
N LYS A 382 -11.54 27.17 14.06
CA LYS A 382 -11.70 28.61 13.91
C LYS A 382 -10.34 29.33 13.95
N SER A 383 -9.39 28.82 14.74
CA SER A 383 -8.05 29.43 14.89
C SER A 383 -7.22 29.29 13.61
N GLU A 384 -6.88 30.41 12.97
CA GLU A 384 -5.96 30.39 11.81
C GLU A 384 -4.53 29.98 12.20
N ASP A 385 -4.13 30.21 13.46
CA ASP A 385 -2.84 29.78 13.99
C ASP A 385 -2.73 28.26 14.09
N LEU A 386 -3.79 27.60 14.57
CA LEU A 386 -3.83 26.13 14.63
C LEU A 386 -3.81 25.51 13.23
N LYS A 387 -4.58 26.08 12.30
CA LYS A 387 -4.58 25.65 10.88
C LYS A 387 -3.18 25.78 10.26
N THR A 388 -2.50 26.89 10.52
CA THR A 388 -1.13 27.12 10.04
C THR A 388 -0.16 26.08 10.59
N LEU A 389 -0.30 25.73 11.86
CA LEU A 389 0.55 24.73 12.52
C LEU A 389 0.33 23.32 11.95
N LEU A 390 -0.93 22.93 11.71
CA LEU A 390 -1.27 21.67 11.04
C LEU A 390 -0.82 21.64 9.57
N CYS A 391 -0.52 22.80 8.99
CA CYS A 391 0.09 22.93 7.66
C CYS A 391 1.63 22.89 7.67
N ALA A 392 2.29 22.71 8.83
CA ALA A 392 3.75 22.76 8.95
C ALA A 392 4.49 21.88 7.93
N LEU A 393 3.95 20.70 7.64
CA LEU A 393 4.59 19.73 6.73
C LEU A 393 4.09 19.85 5.27
N LEU A 394 3.30 20.88 4.90
CA LEU A 394 2.88 21.07 3.50
C LEU A 394 4.05 21.32 2.54
N GLY A 395 5.25 21.62 3.05
CA GLY A 395 6.48 21.58 2.27
C GLY A 395 6.75 20.24 1.58
N TYR A 396 6.16 19.13 2.08
CA TYR A 396 6.23 17.80 1.46
C TYR A 396 5.35 17.65 0.19
N LEU A 397 4.45 18.61 -0.04
CA LEU A 397 3.62 18.68 -1.24
C LEU A 397 3.99 19.88 -2.12
N GLY A 398 4.48 20.96 -1.51
CA GLY A 398 4.88 22.18 -2.22
C GLY A 398 3.70 23.02 -2.70
N THR A 399 2.53 22.88 -2.08
CA THR A 399 1.28 23.57 -2.43
C THR A 399 0.65 24.22 -1.22
N ARG A 400 -0.20 25.23 -1.45
CA ARG A 400 -0.97 25.91 -0.39
C ARG A 400 -2.18 25.07 0.03
N PRO A 401 -2.67 25.19 1.27
CA PRO A 401 -3.78 24.35 1.75
C PRO A 401 -5.07 24.51 0.93
N GLU A 402 -5.31 25.66 0.29
CA GLU A 402 -6.44 25.92 -0.60
C GLU A 402 -6.34 25.17 -1.93
N GLU A 403 -5.14 24.76 -2.32
CA GLU A 403 -4.84 24.09 -3.59
C GLU A 403 -4.55 22.60 -3.39
N THR A 404 -4.14 22.20 -2.19
CA THR A 404 -3.81 20.83 -1.82
C THR A 404 -5.07 19.96 -1.67
N PRO A 405 -5.19 18.82 -2.37
CA PRO A 405 -6.23 17.83 -2.07
C PRO A 405 -6.10 17.35 -0.61
N ALA A 406 -7.19 17.33 0.15
CA ALA A 406 -7.14 16.92 1.55
C ALA A 406 -6.66 15.46 1.69
N SER A 407 -7.01 14.56 0.77
CA SER A 407 -6.47 13.19 0.72
C SER A 407 -4.94 13.12 0.56
N SER A 408 -4.34 14.06 -0.17
CA SER A 408 -2.87 14.16 -0.29
C SER A 408 -2.25 14.71 0.98
N ALA A 409 -2.86 15.72 1.62
CA ALA A 409 -2.43 16.19 2.94
C ALA A 409 -2.57 15.09 4.02
N LEU A 410 -3.65 14.30 3.98
CA LEU A 410 -3.86 13.18 4.88
C LEU A 410 -2.70 12.18 4.82
N THR A 411 -2.26 11.82 3.61
CA THR A 411 -1.24 10.80 3.38
C THR A 411 0.19 11.32 3.47
N ALA A 412 0.45 12.59 3.15
CA ALA A 412 1.80 13.17 3.10
C ALA A 412 2.12 14.17 4.23
N VAL A 413 1.14 14.58 5.03
CA VAL A 413 1.30 15.54 6.15
C VAL A 413 0.76 14.92 7.43
N VAL A 414 -0.55 14.64 7.47
CA VAL A 414 -1.22 14.20 8.71
C VAL A 414 -0.71 12.83 9.16
N SER A 415 -0.37 11.94 8.22
CA SER A 415 0.25 10.64 8.50
C SER A 415 1.52 10.74 9.36
N TYR A 416 2.31 11.82 9.23
CA TYR A 416 3.49 12.04 10.06
C TYR A 416 3.13 12.40 11.50
N TYR A 417 2.02 13.08 11.73
CA TYR A 417 1.49 13.29 13.08
C TYR A 417 0.93 11.99 13.68
N LEU A 418 0.29 11.15 12.85
CA LEU A 418 -0.33 9.89 13.29
C LEU A 418 0.70 8.79 13.59
N HIS A 419 1.70 8.62 12.72
CA HIS A 419 2.61 7.46 12.74
C HIS A 419 4.08 7.84 12.92
N GLY A 420 4.43 9.12 12.80
CA GLY A 420 5.82 9.59 12.76
C GLY A 420 6.49 9.31 11.42
N GLY A 421 7.71 9.83 11.28
CA GLY A 421 8.56 9.61 10.11
C GLY A 421 9.89 8.95 10.47
N TYR A 422 10.55 8.39 9.47
CA TYR A 422 11.77 7.60 9.66
C TYR A 422 12.91 8.11 8.78
N PHE A 423 14.12 8.03 9.31
CA PHE A 423 15.37 8.29 8.62
C PHE A 423 16.01 6.99 8.13
N PRO A 424 16.57 6.96 6.91
CA PRO A 424 17.31 5.81 6.40
C PRO A 424 18.70 5.69 7.05
N LYS A 425 18.93 4.62 7.82
CA LYS A 425 20.22 4.31 8.47
C LYS A 425 21.33 4.16 7.43
N GLY A 426 22.50 4.74 7.69
CA GLY A 426 23.61 4.85 6.76
C GLY A 426 23.42 5.92 5.68
N GLY A 427 22.35 6.72 5.77
CA GLY A 427 21.94 7.70 4.78
C GLY A 427 20.97 7.14 3.72
N ALA A 428 20.32 8.04 2.99
CA ALA A 428 19.34 7.71 1.95
C ALA A 428 19.86 6.72 0.90
N GLN A 429 21.16 6.77 0.57
CA GLN A 429 21.79 5.83 -0.36
C GLN A 429 21.56 4.36 0.03
N ARG A 430 21.57 4.04 1.33
CA ARG A 430 21.51 2.65 1.81
C ARG A 430 20.20 1.96 1.42
N PHE A 431 19.10 2.70 1.39
CA PHE A 431 17.81 2.14 0.97
C PHE A 431 17.79 1.83 -0.52
N ALA A 432 18.31 2.73 -1.37
CA ALA A 432 18.42 2.49 -2.80
C ALA A 432 19.36 1.32 -3.12
N ASP A 433 20.49 1.22 -2.39
CA ASP A 433 21.44 0.11 -2.51
C ASP A 433 20.79 -1.23 -2.13
N ALA A 434 20.01 -1.28 -1.06
CA ALA A 434 19.32 -2.52 -0.66
C ALA A 434 18.37 -3.04 -1.77
N LEU A 435 17.65 -2.15 -2.46
CA LEU A 435 16.79 -2.53 -3.58
C LEU A 435 17.61 -2.96 -4.81
N LYS A 436 18.69 -2.26 -5.12
CA LYS A 436 19.64 -2.63 -6.18
C LYS A 436 20.22 -4.03 -5.92
N ASP A 437 20.75 -4.25 -4.73
CA ASP A 437 21.39 -5.50 -4.33
C ASP A 437 20.38 -6.65 -4.37
N TYR A 438 19.12 -6.39 -3.98
CA TYR A 438 18.04 -7.36 -4.14
C TYR A 438 17.82 -7.76 -5.60
N ILE A 439 17.73 -6.79 -6.52
CA ILE A 439 17.57 -7.04 -7.96
C ILE A 439 18.73 -7.91 -8.49
N GLU A 440 19.97 -7.56 -8.14
CA GLU A 440 21.17 -8.29 -8.57
C GLU A 440 21.22 -9.71 -7.98
N SER A 441 20.81 -9.88 -6.72
CA SER A 441 20.74 -11.18 -6.06
C SER A 441 19.76 -12.16 -6.73
N ARG A 442 18.75 -11.63 -7.44
CA ARG A 442 17.75 -12.38 -8.20
C ARG A 442 18.09 -12.49 -9.69
N GLY A 443 19.30 -12.12 -10.09
CA GLY A 443 19.79 -12.25 -11.47
C GLY A 443 19.39 -11.10 -12.41
N GLY A 444 18.77 -10.03 -11.89
CA GLY A 444 18.63 -8.78 -12.61
C GLY A 444 19.97 -8.06 -12.78
N LYS A 445 20.02 -7.07 -13.66
CA LYS A 445 21.23 -6.24 -13.88
C LYS A 445 20.91 -4.77 -13.62
N VAL A 446 21.81 -4.08 -12.92
CA VAL A 446 21.76 -2.62 -12.75
C VAL A 446 23.03 -2.02 -13.34
N LEU A 447 22.90 -1.26 -14.43
CA LEU A 447 24.03 -0.65 -15.12
C LEU A 447 24.06 0.85 -14.85
N LEU A 448 25.12 1.30 -14.18
CA LEU A 448 25.40 2.69 -13.83
C LEU A 448 26.14 3.40 -14.96
N MET A 449 26.06 4.73 -15.06
CA MET A 449 26.62 5.51 -16.16
C MET A 449 26.15 5.06 -17.56
N HIS A 450 24.94 4.51 -17.62
CA HIS A 450 24.24 4.09 -18.83
C HIS A 450 23.02 4.99 -19.04
N ARG A 451 23.27 6.26 -19.38
CA ARG A 451 22.21 7.17 -19.80
C ARG A 451 21.49 6.57 -21.01
N VAL A 452 20.16 6.49 -20.92
CA VAL A 452 19.32 6.11 -22.05
C VAL A 452 19.17 7.31 -22.96
N ASP A 453 19.52 7.13 -24.23
CA ASP A 453 19.50 8.17 -25.25
C ASP A 453 18.17 8.17 -26.02
N LYS A 454 17.55 7.00 -26.19
CA LYS A 454 16.28 6.84 -26.91
C LYS A 454 15.50 5.61 -26.44
N ILE A 455 14.18 5.71 -26.36
CA ILE A 455 13.25 4.59 -26.27
C ILE A 455 12.79 4.24 -27.69
N LEU A 456 12.99 2.99 -28.10
CA LEU A 456 12.68 2.55 -29.47
C LEU A 456 11.19 2.22 -29.59
N VAL A 457 10.50 2.88 -30.50
CA VAL A 457 9.06 2.70 -30.76
C VAL A 457 8.83 2.34 -32.23
N GLU A 458 8.08 1.27 -32.46
CA GLU A 458 7.68 0.81 -33.81
C GLU A 458 6.20 0.47 -33.80
N ASN A 459 5.43 1.04 -34.73
CA ASN A 459 3.98 0.84 -34.86
C ASN A 459 3.20 1.08 -33.53
N GLY A 460 3.62 2.08 -32.75
CA GLY A 460 3.03 2.41 -31.46
C GLY A 460 3.35 1.44 -30.32
N GLU A 461 4.30 0.51 -30.52
CA GLU A 461 4.77 -0.42 -29.48
C GLU A 461 6.25 -0.19 -29.15
N VAL A 462 6.62 -0.38 -27.88
CA VAL A 462 8.04 -0.33 -27.47
C VAL A 462 8.81 -1.58 -27.92
N ARG A 463 10.06 -1.38 -28.35
CA ARG A 463 10.98 -2.44 -28.80
C ARG A 463 12.25 -2.55 -27.99
N GLY A 464 12.54 -1.57 -27.14
CA GLY A 464 13.73 -1.52 -26.33
C GLY A 464 14.22 -0.10 -26.12
N VAL A 465 15.50 0.04 -25.78
CA VAL A 465 16.16 1.32 -25.55
C VAL A 465 17.57 1.32 -26.14
N VAL A 466 18.08 2.53 -26.43
CA VAL A 466 19.47 2.76 -26.80
C VAL A 466 20.19 3.43 -25.64
N ALA A 467 21.34 2.88 -25.24
CA ALA A 467 22.22 3.50 -24.28
C ALA A 467 23.68 3.23 -24.68
N ARG A 468 24.52 4.27 -24.71
CA ARG A 468 25.94 4.19 -25.11
C ARG A 468 26.15 3.56 -26.49
N GLY A 469 25.27 3.87 -27.45
CA GLY A 469 25.31 3.31 -28.80
C GLY A 469 24.92 1.83 -28.92
N LYS A 470 24.53 1.18 -27.81
CA LYS A 470 24.08 -0.22 -27.77
C LYS A 470 22.55 -0.29 -27.64
N VAL A 471 21.94 -1.26 -28.33
CA VAL A 471 20.50 -1.53 -28.27
C VAL A 471 20.21 -2.63 -27.26
N TYR A 472 19.39 -2.34 -26.27
CA TYR A 472 18.82 -3.31 -25.33
C TYR A 472 17.36 -3.55 -25.68
N ARG A 473 16.98 -4.81 -25.94
CA ARG A 473 15.65 -5.16 -26.46
C ARG A 473 14.71 -5.60 -25.35
N SER A 474 13.48 -5.08 -25.38
CA SER A 474 12.38 -5.53 -24.54
C SER A 474 11.04 -5.09 -25.13
N ARG A 475 9.99 -5.87 -24.89
CA ARG A 475 8.60 -5.47 -25.21
C ARG A 475 7.94 -4.69 -24.09
N VAL A 476 8.61 -4.57 -22.95
CA VAL A 476 8.17 -3.81 -21.78
C VAL A 476 9.31 -2.91 -21.31
N VAL A 477 9.05 -1.60 -21.30
CA VAL A 477 9.94 -0.59 -20.76
C VAL A 477 9.20 0.17 -19.67
N VAL A 478 9.84 0.35 -18.52
CA VAL A 478 9.33 1.15 -17.41
C VAL A 478 10.17 2.41 -17.31
N ALA A 479 9.60 3.56 -17.64
CA ALA A 479 10.26 4.84 -17.45
C ALA A 479 10.05 5.33 -16.02
N ASN A 480 11.15 5.44 -15.28
CA ASN A 480 11.21 6.04 -13.97
C ASN A 480 11.77 7.48 -14.03
N ALA A 481 12.20 7.92 -15.21
CA ALA A 481 12.41 9.34 -15.51
C ALA A 481 11.09 10.13 -15.42
N ASN A 482 11.19 11.47 -15.36
CA ASN A 482 10.02 12.34 -15.44
C ASN A 482 9.23 12.06 -16.72
N ALA A 483 7.90 12.08 -16.66
CA ALA A 483 7.05 11.77 -17.80
C ALA A 483 7.26 12.72 -19.00
N LYS A 484 7.59 14.01 -18.79
CA LYS A 484 7.94 14.93 -19.88
C LYS A 484 9.20 14.46 -20.60
N THR A 485 10.28 14.21 -19.86
CA THR A 485 11.53 13.73 -20.43
C THR A 485 11.37 12.36 -21.10
N ALA A 486 10.69 11.42 -20.45
CA ALA A 486 10.49 10.09 -20.99
C ALA A 486 9.68 10.09 -22.29
N LEU A 487 8.62 10.90 -22.38
CA LEU A 487 7.66 10.84 -23.48
C LEU A 487 7.94 11.87 -24.58
N LEU A 488 8.31 13.11 -24.22
CA LEU A 488 8.58 14.17 -25.20
C LEU A 488 10.00 14.09 -25.76
N GLU A 489 10.98 13.64 -24.97
CA GLU A 489 12.39 13.60 -25.39
C GLU A 489 12.86 12.18 -25.76
N LEU A 490 12.76 11.21 -24.84
CA LEU A 490 13.33 9.87 -25.07
C LEU A 490 12.52 9.04 -26.07
N VAL A 491 11.20 9.16 -26.05
CA VAL A 491 10.31 8.55 -27.06
C VAL A 491 10.26 9.42 -28.32
N GLY A 492 10.09 10.73 -28.16
CA GLY A 492 9.86 11.69 -29.25
C GLY A 492 8.38 12.02 -29.40
N GLU A 493 8.08 13.32 -29.45
CA GLU A 493 6.72 13.85 -29.55
C GLU A 493 5.94 13.29 -30.76
N GLU A 494 6.62 13.01 -31.87
CA GLU A 494 6.05 12.48 -33.10
C GLU A 494 5.38 11.11 -32.95
N HIS A 495 5.70 10.37 -31.88
CA HIS A 495 5.11 9.07 -31.59
C HIS A 495 3.86 9.17 -30.69
N LEU A 496 3.52 10.37 -30.20
CA LEU A 496 2.41 10.59 -29.27
C LEU A 496 1.18 11.18 -29.97
N PRO A 497 -0.04 10.89 -29.47
CA PRO A 497 -1.22 11.66 -29.85
C PRO A 497 -1.02 13.15 -29.52
N LYS A 498 -1.39 14.05 -30.45
CA LYS A 498 -1.19 15.50 -30.29
C LYS A 498 -1.83 16.05 -29.01
N ASP A 499 -3.07 15.63 -28.71
CA ASP A 499 -3.80 15.99 -27.49
C ASP A 499 -3.04 15.58 -26.22
N TYR A 500 -2.41 14.41 -26.24
CA TYR A 500 -1.64 13.90 -25.11
C TYR A 500 -0.30 14.62 -24.94
N ALA A 501 0.40 14.93 -26.03
CA ALA A 501 1.65 15.69 -25.99
C ALA A 501 1.43 17.12 -25.46
N GLU A 502 0.39 17.82 -25.94
CA GLU A 502 0.04 19.16 -25.45
C GLU A 502 -0.39 19.14 -23.98
N HIS A 503 -1.13 18.11 -23.56
CA HIS A 503 -1.44 17.89 -22.13
C HIS A 503 -0.16 17.77 -21.30
N LEU A 504 0.80 16.92 -21.70
CA LEU A 504 2.07 16.76 -20.99
C LEU A 504 2.85 18.08 -20.90
N LYS A 505 2.92 18.87 -21.97
CA LYS A 505 3.59 20.18 -21.98
C LYS A 505 2.94 21.16 -20.99
N SER A 506 1.60 21.11 -20.88
CA SER A 506 0.83 22.00 -20.00
C SER A 506 1.01 21.73 -18.51
N LEU A 507 1.45 20.52 -18.12
CA LEU A 507 1.67 20.16 -16.72
C LEU A 507 2.78 21.01 -16.11
N ARG A 508 2.48 21.69 -15.00
CA ARG A 508 3.47 22.47 -14.27
C ARG A 508 4.35 21.57 -13.41
N MET A 509 5.64 21.89 -13.35
CA MET A 509 6.56 21.24 -12.42
C MET A 509 6.26 21.70 -10.98
N SER A 510 6.52 20.84 -9.99
CA SER A 510 6.45 21.22 -8.57
C SER A 510 7.55 22.22 -8.23
N PRO A 511 7.49 22.88 -7.06
CA PRO A 511 8.65 23.59 -6.53
C PRO A 511 9.88 22.69 -6.44
N SER A 512 11.04 23.34 -6.41
CA SER A 512 12.34 22.75 -6.09
C SER A 512 12.74 23.19 -4.66
N ALA A 513 13.95 22.83 -4.23
CA ALA A 513 14.56 23.31 -3.00
C ALA A 513 15.88 24.06 -3.24
N PHE A 514 16.32 24.76 -2.20
CA PHE A 514 17.71 25.14 -1.97
C PHE A 514 18.16 24.48 -0.66
N MET A 515 19.27 23.74 -0.71
CA MET A 515 19.80 22.96 0.42
C MET A 515 21.21 23.40 0.75
N VAL A 516 21.54 23.49 2.03
CA VAL A 516 22.89 23.75 2.55
C VAL A 516 23.32 22.57 3.40
N PHE A 517 24.52 22.06 3.15
CA PHE A 517 25.09 20.90 3.83
C PHE A 517 26.29 21.36 4.66
N LEU A 518 26.22 21.15 5.97
CA LEU A 518 27.21 21.62 6.94
C LEU A 518 27.78 20.45 7.72
N GLY A 519 29.11 20.29 7.67
CA GLY A 519 29.83 19.55 8.69
C GLY A 519 30.26 20.53 9.76
N VAL A 520 29.86 20.30 11.00
CA VAL A 520 30.17 21.20 12.12
C VAL A 520 30.95 20.47 13.21
N ASP A 521 31.94 21.11 13.81
CA ASP A 521 32.70 20.58 14.95
C ASP A 521 32.04 20.91 16.30
N MET A 522 30.72 20.70 16.35
CA MET A 522 29.86 20.97 17.47
C MET A 522 29.01 19.72 17.79
N ASP A 523 28.85 19.41 19.06
CA ASP A 523 27.91 18.37 19.53
C ASP A 523 26.49 18.94 19.54
N LEU A 524 25.63 18.34 18.72
CA LEU A 524 24.22 18.71 18.61
C LEU A 524 23.27 17.64 19.13
N SER A 525 23.77 16.63 19.87
CA SER A 525 22.96 15.50 20.36
C SER A 525 21.74 15.89 21.22
N GLY A 526 21.77 17.08 21.83
CA GLY A 526 20.64 17.65 22.57
C GLY A 526 19.45 18.10 21.72
N TYR A 527 19.62 18.23 20.40
CA TYR A 527 18.58 18.64 19.46
C TYR A 527 17.86 17.42 18.83
N PRO A 528 16.60 17.58 18.37
CA PRO A 528 15.91 16.55 17.59
C PRO A 528 16.59 16.34 16.23
N SER A 529 16.26 15.26 15.53
CA SER A 529 16.84 15.01 14.20
C SER A 529 16.27 15.95 13.13
N ILE A 530 15.06 16.47 13.31
CA ILE A 530 14.44 17.44 12.42
C ILE A 530 13.84 18.61 13.23
N ILE A 531 14.08 19.83 12.76
CA ILE A 531 13.45 21.06 13.25
C ILE A 531 12.77 21.75 12.07
N GLU A 532 11.45 21.84 12.10
CA GLU A 532 10.65 22.59 11.13
C GLU A 532 10.39 24.00 11.69
N ASN A 533 11.06 25.00 11.12
CA ASN A 533 10.94 26.39 11.56
C ASN A 533 9.98 27.16 10.65
N LEU A 534 8.71 27.24 11.07
CA LEU A 534 7.65 27.91 10.33
C LEU A 534 7.82 29.44 10.32
N ASP A 535 8.38 30.00 11.39
CA ASP A 535 8.58 31.45 11.53
C ASP A 535 9.54 32.01 10.47
N GLU A 536 10.53 31.21 10.08
CA GLU A 536 11.59 31.61 9.14
C GLU A 536 11.55 30.87 7.79
N GLY A 537 10.66 29.88 7.65
CA GLY A 537 10.40 29.15 6.40
C GLY A 537 11.51 28.18 5.97
N TYR A 538 12.10 27.44 6.91
CA TYR A 538 13.13 26.43 6.60
C TYR A 538 13.01 25.19 7.51
N SER A 539 13.54 24.07 7.02
CA SER A 539 13.74 22.85 7.79
C SER A 539 15.23 22.67 8.08
N LEU A 540 15.57 22.23 9.29
CA LEU A 540 16.93 21.88 9.70
C LEU A 540 16.95 20.41 10.10
N VAL A 541 17.82 19.64 9.46
CA VAL A 541 17.98 18.21 9.68
C VAL A 541 19.37 17.94 10.23
N ILE A 542 19.45 17.33 11.41
CA ILE A 542 20.70 16.94 12.05
C ILE A 542 20.87 15.44 11.82
N ASN A 543 21.43 15.10 10.66
CA ASN A 543 21.55 13.73 10.17
C ASN A 543 22.21 12.80 11.21
N SER A 544 23.23 13.32 11.89
CA SER A 544 23.98 12.59 12.92
C SER A 544 23.18 12.27 14.19
N ASN A 545 22.07 12.97 14.44
CA ASN A 545 21.18 12.68 15.57
C ASN A 545 20.20 11.55 15.26
N ALA A 546 19.89 11.32 13.98
CA ALA A 546 19.18 10.12 13.55
C ALA A 546 20.13 8.92 13.47
N ASP A 547 21.32 9.11 12.90
CA ASP A 547 22.36 8.08 12.79
C ASP A 547 23.76 8.67 13.04
N PRO A 548 24.43 8.31 14.16
CA PRO A 548 25.78 8.79 14.48
C PRO A 548 26.83 8.53 13.39
N GLY A 549 26.62 7.54 12.51
CA GLY A 549 27.52 7.24 11.39
C GLY A 549 27.59 8.33 10.30
N MET A 550 26.71 9.34 10.36
CA MET A 550 26.67 10.44 9.38
C MET A 550 27.76 11.50 9.60
N ALA A 551 28.43 11.50 10.75
CA ALA A 551 29.50 12.45 11.07
C ALA A 551 30.66 11.79 11.85
N PRO A 552 31.87 12.38 11.84
CA PRO A 552 32.94 11.98 12.75
C PRO A 552 32.54 12.13 14.23
N ALA A 553 33.17 11.37 15.12
CA ALA A 553 32.92 11.47 16.56
C ALA A 553 33.13 12.91 17.09
N GLY A 554 32.20 13.39 17.92
CA GLY A 554 32.20 14.75 18.47
C GLY A 554 31.83 15.85 17.47
N LYS A 555 31.36 15.49 16.27
CA LYS A 555 30.95 16.42 15.20
C LYS A 555 29.54 16.08 14.73
N SER A 556 28.90 17.02 14.04
CA SER A 556 27.54 16.86 13.55
C SER A 556 27.43 17.12 12.04
N SER A 557 26.53 16.38 11.37
CA SER A 557 26.14 16.60 9.97
C SER A 557 24.78 17.27 9.96
N VAL A 558 24.70 18.47 9.38
CA VAL A 558 23.49 19.30 9.36
C VAL A 558 23.11 19.64 7.92
N THR A 559 21.84 19.47 7.58
CA THR A 559 21.23 19.91 6.33
C THR A 559 20.23 21.02 6.63
N ILE A 560 20.29 22.15 5.93
CA ILE A 560 19.27 23.22 6.00
C ILE A 560 18.57 23.29 4.64
N LEU A 561 17.23 23.23 4.62
CA LEU A 561 16.42 23.19 3.40
C LEU A 561 15.34 24.27 3.43
N THR A 562 15.15 24.96 2.30
CA THR A 562 13.97 25.79 2.01
C THR A 562 13.50 25.58 0.57
N LEU A 563 12.23 25.88 0.28
CA LEU A 563 11.69 25.79 -1.08
C LEU A 563 12.28 26.88 -1.98
N ALA A 564 12.48 26.57 -3.26
CA ALA A 564 13.05 27.49 -4.23
C ALA A 564 12.54 27.20 -5.65
N ASN A 565 12.59 28.19 -6.55
CA ASN A 565 12.21 28.01 -7.96
C ASN A 565 13.44 28.03 -8.87
N SER A 566 13.43 27.23 -9.94
CA SER A 566 14.55 27.16 -10.89
C SER A 566 14.85 28.49 -11.58
N ARG A 567 13.80 29.24 -11.92
CA ARG A 567 13.89 30.57 -12.53
C ARG A 567 14.62 31.60 -11.68
N ASP A 568 14.72 31.37 -10.38
CA ASP A 568 15.39 32.30 -9.47
C ASP A 568 16.92 32.15 -9.57
N PHE A 569 17.46 31.11 -10.22
CA PHE A 569 18.90 30.88 -10.29
C PHE A 569 19.47 31.15 -11.70
N PRO A 570 20.55 31.94 -11.80
CA PRO A 570 21.30 32.12 -13.05
C PRO A 570 21.83 30.80 -13.60
N GLU A 571 22.37 30.86 -14.82
CA GLU A 571 22.99 29.70 -15.44
C GLU A 571 24.13 29.16 -14.56
N ARG A 572 24.15 27.83 -14.41
CA ARG A 572 25.07 27.13 -13.53
C ARG A 572 26.52 27.31 -13.99
N GLY A 573 27.40 27.61 -13.04
CA GLY A 573 28.84 27.79 -13.31
C GLY A 573 29.25 29.22 -13.66
N THR A 574 28.28 30.13 -13.85
CA THR A 574 28.57 31.56 -13.93
C THR A 574 29.02 32.12 -12.57
N ARG A 575 29.77 33.23 -12.60
CA ARG A 575 30.17 33.94 -11.37
C ARG A 575 28.96 34.39 -10.55
N GLU A 576 27.93 34.92 -11.21
CA GLU A 576 26.68 35.35 -10.57
C GLU A 576 25.97 34.19 -9.86
N TYR A 577 25.91 33.01 -10.49
CA TYR A 577 25.35 31.81 -9.88
C TYR A 577 26.11 31.41 -8.61
N LEU A 578 27.45 31.41 -8.65
CA LEU A 578 28.29 31.04 -7.51
C LEU A 578 28.14 32.03 -6.35
N GLU A 579 28.16 33.33 -6.64
CA GLU A 579 27.97 34.39 -5.64
C GLU A 579 26.57 34.33 -5.00
N LYS A 580 25.52 34.14 -5.80
CA LYS A 580 24.14 33.97 -5.30
C LYS A 580 24.03 32.71 -4.43
N LYS A 581 24.57 31.58 -4.88
CA LYS A 581 24.55 30.31 -4.14
C LYS A 581 25.24 30.46 -2.78
N LEU A 582 26.43 31.06 -2.73
CA LEU A 582 27.16 31.28 -1.47
C LEU A 582 26.44 32.25 -0.54
N ARG A 583 25.90 33.35 -1.06
CA ARG A 583 25.14 34.33 -0.26
C ARG A 583 23.92 33.69 0.39
N LEU A 584 23.11 32.97 -0.38
CA LEU A 584 21.93 32.27 0.13
C LEU A 584 22.29 31.19 1.16
N ALA A 585 23.40 30.49 0.96
CA ALA A 585 23.87 29.49 1.92
C ALA A 585 24.14 30.11 3.30
N TRP A 586 24.93 31.19 3.34
CA TRP A 586 25.24 31.88 4.60
C TRP A 586 24.07 32.68 5.18
N GLU A 587 23.09 33.11 4.38
CA GLU A 587 21.81 33.62 4.88
C GLU A 587 21.04 32.53 5.66
N LEU A 588 20.97 31.30 5.14
CA LEU A 588 20.34 30.19 5.85
C LEU A 588 21.12 29.77 7.10
N VAL A 589 22.45 29.74 7.05
CA VAL A 589 23.28 29.46 8.24
C VAL A 589 22.99 30.47 9.36
N ARG A 590 22.93 31.78 9.04
CA ARG A 590 22.61 32.84 10.01
C ARG A 590 21.19 32.71 10.58
N LYS A 591 20.23 32.24 9.79
CA LYS A 591 18.87 31.94 10.29
C LYS A 591 18.87 30.74 11.23
N ALA A 592 19.59 29.68 10.88
CA ALA A 592 19.74 28.48 11.70
C ALA A 592 20.47 28.76 13.02
N GLU A 593 21.39 29.71 13.04
CA GLU A 593 22.14 30.10 14.25
C GLU A 593 21.24 30.68 15.36
N ARG A 594 20.05 31.18 15.02
CA ARG A 594 19.06 31.62 16.03
C ARG A 594 18.44 30.46 16.80
N VAL A 595 18.45 29.25 16.22
CA VAL A 595 18.00 28.02 16.86
C VAL A 595 19.17 27.25 17.48
N ILE A 596 20.34 27.30 16.83
CA ILE A 596 21.58 26.67 17.27
C ILE A 596 22.66 27.76 17.43
N PRO A 597 22.76 28.39 18.60
CA PRO A 597 23.73 29.46 18.84
C PRO A 597 25.17 29.04 18.53
N GLY A 598 25.92 29.87 17.81
CA GLY A 598 27.31 29.60 17.43
C GLY A 598 27.49 28.65 16.22
N LEU A 599 26.41 28.18 15.59
CA LEU A 599 26.48 27.24 14.46
C LEU A 599 27.45 27.68 13.36
N GLY A 600 27.45 28.97 13.00
CA GLY A 600 28.28 29.51 11.93
C GLY A 600 29.78 29.46 12.22
N GLU A 601 30.19 29.60 13.48
CA GLU A 601 31.60 29.60 13.93
C GLU A 601 32.20 28.19 13.87
N HIS A 602 31.36 27.17 14.00
CA HIS A 602 31.73 25.75 14.04
C HIS A 602 31.70 25.05 12.67
N VAL A 603 31.46 25.77 11.58
CA VAL A 603 31.40 25.17 10.23
C VAL A 603 32.79 24.78 9.73
N VAL A 604 33.02 23.47 9.58
CA VAL A 604 34.27 22.91 9.01
C VAL A 604 34.11 22.40 7.58
N VAL A 605 32.87 22.14 7.15
CA VAL A 605 32.52 21.79 5.77
C VAL A 605 31.24 22.53 5.40
N VAL A 606 31.22 23.14 4.21
CA VAL A 606 30.01 23.73 3.63
C VAL A 606 29.88 23.35 2.16
N ASP A 607 28.70 22.89 1.77
CA ASP A 607 28.27 22.74 0.38
C ASP A 607 26.81 23.18 0.25
N ALA A 608 26.32 23.37 -0.98
CA ALA A 608 24.91 23.67 -1.20
C ALA A 608 24.41 23.08 -2.52
N ALA A 609 23.10 22.84 -2.61
CA ALA A 609 22.41 22.44 -3.83
C ALA A 609 21.31 23.46 -4.17
N THR A 610 21.22 23.77 -5.45
CA THR A 610 20.20 24.65 -6.05
C THR A 610 19.25 23.83 -6.93
N PRO A 611 18.14 24.40 -7.41
CA PRO A 611 17.32 23.74 -8.45
C PRO A 611 18.12 23.27 -9.66
N ARG A 612 19.04 24.11 -10.16
CA ARG A 612 20.01 23.74 -11.23
C ARG A 612 20.95 22.60 -10.87
N THR A 613 21.22 22.39 -9.59
CA THR A 613 22.04 21.26 -9.10
C THR A 613 21.22 19.97 -9.18
N PHE A 614 19.97 19.99 -8.70
CA PHE A 614 19.08 18.84 -8.81
C PHE A 614 18.83 18.45 -10.25
N GLU A 615 18.48 19.40 -11.11
CA GLU A 615 18.26 19.18 -12.56
C GLU A 615 19.44 18.46 -13.22
N ARG A 616 20.69 18.84 -12.89
CA ARG A 616 21.88 18.15 -13.41
C ARG A 616 21.95 16.69 -12.97
N TYR A 617 21.76 16.42 -11.69
CA TYR A 617 22.04 15.10 -11.12
C TYR A 617 20.90 14.11 -11.36
N THR A 618 19.65 14.58 -11.42
CA THR A 618 18.47 13.73 -11.53
C THR A 618 17.82 13.79 -12.92
N SER A 619 18.21 14.75 -13.77
CA SER A 619 17.51 15.11 -15.02
C SER A 619 16.03 15.44 -14.81
N MET A 620 15.65 15.80 -13.58
CA MET A 620 14.30 16.27 -13.29
C MET A 620 14.17 17.70 -13.81
N PRO A 621 13.22 17.99 -14.72
CA PRO A 621 13.04 19.33 -15.25
C PRO A 621 12.84 20.35 -14.12
N GLU A 622 13.51 21.50 -14.22
CA GLU A 622 13.48 22.58 -13.22
C GLU A 622 13.99 22.17 -11.83
N GLY A 623 14.60 20.98 -11.68
CA GLY A 623 15.05 20.46 -10.39
C GLY A 623 13.92 20.12 -9.41
N ALA A 624 12.68 20.01 -9.90
CA ALA A 624 11.47 19.86 -9.12
C ALA A 624 11.47 18.61 -8.22
N ILE A 625 11.31 18.77 -6.91
CA ILE A 625 11.52 17.66 -5.96
C ILE A 625 10.33 16.68 -5.86
N TYR A 626 9.16 17.04 -6.42
CA TYR A 626 7.95 16.19 -6.46
C TYR A 626 7.41 15.96 -7.89
N ALA A 627 8.28 16.12 -8.90
CA ALA A 627 7.93 16.09 -10.32
C ALA A 627 6.89 17.16 -10.72
N PHE A 628 5.60 16.82 -10.84
CA PHE A 628 4.57 17.79 -11.19
C PHE A 628 3.93 18.44 -9.96
N ASP A 629 3.32 19.61 -10.15
CA ASP A 629 2.51 20.32 -9.17
C ASP A 629 1.47 19.38 -8.48
N GLN A 630 1.27 19.52 -7.18
CA GLN A 630 0.42 18.62 -6.38
C GLN A 630 -1.00 19.17 -6.12
N SER A 631 -1.40 20.23 -6.81
CA SER A 631 -2.72 20.87 -6.61
C SER A 631 -3.86 20.02 -7.17
N VAL A 632 -5.09 20.24 -6.66
CA VAL A 632 -6.33 19.55 -7.08
C VAL A 632 -6.55 19.56 -8.60
N GLY A 633 -6.11 20.61 -9.30
CA GLY A 633 -6.25 20.72 -10.75
C GLY A 633 -5.28 19.88 -11.59
N THR A 634 -4.23 19.32 -10.98
CA THR A 634 -3.16 18.66 -11.72
C THR A 634 -3.51 17.23 -12.11
N LYS A 635 -3.84 17.03 -13.40
CA LYS A 635 -4.16 15.72 -13.97
C LYS A 635 -2.90 14.99 -14.44
N ARG A 636 -2.29 14.23 -13.53
CA ARG A 636 -1.10 13.40 -13.83
C ARG A 636 -1.38 12.35 -14.93
N PRO A 637 -0.39 12.02 -15.76
CA PRO A 637 -0.51 10.89 -16.68
C PRO A 637 -0.76 9.58 -15.92
N TYR A 638 -1.55 8.71 -16.55
CA TYR A 638 -1.70 7.34 -16.08
C TYR A 638 -0.39 6.56 -16.23
N PHE A 639 -0.20 5.52 -15.40
CA PHE A 639 1.03 4.72 -15.42
C PHE A 639 1.20 3.90 -16.71
N LYS A 640 0.13 3.69 -17.49
CA LYS A 640 0.22 3.20 -18.88
C LYS A 640 0.14 4.36 -19.86
N THR A 641 1.07 4.38 -20.81
CA THR A 641 1.19 5.45 -21.80
C THR A 641 0.44 5.09 -23.10
N PRO A 642 0.25 6.03 -24.05
CA PRO A 642 -0.24 5.73 -25.39
C PRO A 642 0.64 4.75 -26.18
N ILE A 643 1.91 4.56 -25.79
CA ILE A 643 2.82 3.59 -26.40
C ILE A 643 2.66 2.25 -25.69
N LYS A 644 2.25 1.23 -26.43
CA LYS A 644 2.04 -0.10 -25.87
C LYS A 644 3.35 -0.72 -25.39
N GLY A 645 3.34 -1.22 -24.15
CA GLY A 645 4.51 -1.77 -23.48
C GLY A 645 5.35 -0.73 -22.73
N LEU A 646 5.07 0.58 -22.87
CA LEU A 646 5.75 1.63 -22.12
C LEU A 646 4.93 2.05 -20.89
N TYR A 647 5.48 1.77 -19.72
CA TYR A 647 4.95 2.15 -18.42
C TYR A 647 5.70 3.35 -17.81
N LEU A 648 5.06 4.03 -16.88
CA LEU A 648 5.65 5.04 -16.00
C LEU A 648 5.63 4.52 -14.55
N ALA A 649 6.73 4.64 -13.82
CA ALA A 649 6.83 4.22 -12.42
C ALA A 649 7.62 5.24 -11.59
N SER A 650 7.18 6.50 -11.62
CA SER A 650 7.85 7.63 -10.98
C SER A 650 6.86 8.60 -10.32
N ALA A 651 7.38 9.62 -9.65
CA ALA A 651 6.60 10.71 -9.05
C ALA A 651 5.72 11.49 -10.05
N SER A 652 5.93 11.30 -11.35
CA SER A 652 5.07 11.86 -12.40
C SER A 652 3.68 11.23 -12.47
N THR A 653 3.42 10.12 -11.76
CA THR A 653 2.16 9.37 -11.81
C THR A 653 1.51 9.26 -10.44
N PHE A 654 0.36 8.58 -10.36
CA PHE A 654 -0.30 8.29 -9.08
C PHE A 654 0.63 7.52 -8.13
N PRO A 655 0.64 7.85 -6.82
CA PRO A 655 -0.13 8.92 -6.19
C PRO A 655 0.55 10.29 -6.26
N GLY A 656 1.87 10.37 -6.46
CA GLY A 656 2.60 11.63 -6.58
C GLY A 656 4.05 11.51 -6.13
N GLY A 657 4.61 12.61 -5.63
CA GLY A 657 5.97 12.67 -5.08
C GLY A 657 6.07 12.14 -3.65
N GLY A 658 7.30 11.79 -3.24
CA GLY A 658 7.59 11.19 -1.92
C GLY A 658 7.94 9.71 -1.99
N ILE A 659 8.68 9.20 -1.00
CA ILE A 659 9.19 7.81 -1.02
C ILE A 659 8.07 6.78 -1.00
N GLU A 660 7.12 6.91 -0.08
CA GLU A 660 5.95 6.03 -0.02
C GLU A 660 5.17 6.07 -1.35
N ALA A 661 4.95 7.27 -1.89
CA ALA A 661 4.22 7.44 -3.14
C ALA A 661 4.89 6.75 -4.33
N VAL A 662 6.21 6.88 -4.49
CA VAL A 662 6.91 6.22 -5.61
C VAL A 662 7.05 4.71 -5.40
N VAL A 663 7.07 4.21 -4.15
CA VAL A 663 6.93 2.77 -3.85
C VAL A 663 5.57 2.26 -4.33
N ILE A 664 4.48 2.99 -4.06
CA ILE A 664 3.13 2.66 -4.58
C ILE A 664 3.13 2.63 -6.11
N SER A 665 3.70 3.64 -6.77
CA SER A 665 3.79 3.71 -8.23
C SER A 665 4.57 2.51 -8.82
N GLY A 666 5.71 2.17 -8.22
CA GLY A 666 6.54 1.03 -8.61
C GLY A 666 5.83 -0.31 -8.45
N ALA A 667 5.14 -0.52 -7.32
CA ALA A 667 4.38 -1.73 -7.04
C ALA A 667 3.19 -1.90 -8.01
N ILE A 668 2.42 -0.84 -8.27
CA ILE A 668 1.33 -0.85 -9.26
C ILE A 668 1.85 -1.29 -10.63
N CYS A 669 2.97 -0.71 -11.07
CA CYS A 669 3.58 -1.05 -12.36
C CYS A 669 4.01 -2.53 -12.40
N ALA A 670 4.68 -3.01 -11.35
CA ALA A 670 5.09 -4.40 -11.24
C ALA A 670 3.88 -5.35 -11.30
N HIS A 671 2.83 -5.10 -10.52
CA HIS A 671 1.64 -5.95 -10.50
C HIS A 671 0.90 -5.98 -11.84
N ASP A 672 0.78 -4.85 -12.54
CA ASP A 672 0.15 -4.86 -13.88
C ASP A 672 0.99 -5.63 -14.90
N ILE A 673 2.32 -5.46 -14.91
CA ILE A 673 3.24 -6.23 -15.77
C ILE A 673 3.15 -7.72 -15.48
N ALA A 674 3.11 -8.09 -14.19
CA ALA A 674 3.02 -9.48 -13.78
C ALA A 674 1.63 -10.10 -14.03
N GLY A 675 0.61 -9.25 -14.05
CA GLY A 675 -0.80 -9.60 -14.11
C GLY A 675 -1.45 -9.63 -12.73
N TRP A 676 -2.52 -8.85 -12.58
CA TRP A 676 -3.38 -8.80 -11.40
C TRP A 676 -4.00 -10.17 -11.10
N GLY A 677 -4.10 -10.56 -9.82
CA GLY A 677 -4.72 -11.81 -9.39
C GLY A 677 -3.89 -13.08 -9.61
N ARG A 678 -2.57 -12.97 -9.88
CA ARG A 678 -1.68 -14.07 -9.48
C ARG A 678 -1.67 -14.08 -7.95
N GLU A 679 -2.18 -15.13 -7.31
CA GLU A 679 -1.72 -15.49 -5.96
C GLU A 679 -0.23 -15.76 -6.10
N GLN A 680 0.56 -14.76 -5.74
CA GLN A 680 2.01 -14.85 -5.77
C GLN A 680 2.43 -15.40 -4.41
N SER A 681 2.30 -16.72 -4.29
CA SER A 681 2.93 -17.48 -3.22
C SER A 681 4.40 -17.04 -3.07
N PRO A 682 4.95 -16.99 -1.85
CA PRO A 682 6.38 -16.89 -1.62
C PRO A 682 7.22 -18.01 -2.30
N MET A 683 6.58 -19.01 -2.91
CA MET A 683 7.21 -20.02 -3.76
C MET A 683 6.37 -20.29 -5.02
N GLY A 684 6.98 -20.16 -6.20
CA GLY A 684 6.28 -20.24 -7.49
C GLY A 684 5.59 -21.58 -7.80
N LEU A 685 4.33 -21.73 -7.39
CA LEU A 685 3.39 -22.73 -7.87
C LEU A 685 2.15 -22.05 -8.46
N ARG A 686 1.71 -22.50 -9.65
CA ARG A 686 0.48 -22.06 -10.31
C ARG A 686 -0.70 -22.80 -9.68
N VAL A 687 -1.66 -22.08 -9.11
CA VAL A 687 -2.99 -22.63 -8.82
C VAL A 687 -3.90 -22.29 -10.00
N GLU A 688 -4.38 -23.31 -10.72
CA GLU A 688 -5.45 -23.14 -11.70
C GLU A 688 -6.78 -22.86 -11.00
N LYS A 689 -7.56 -21.93 -11.57
CA LYS A 689 -8.86 -21.50 -11.04
C LYS A 689 -9.85 -22.66 -11.06
N GLY A 690 -10.25 -23.10 -9.87
CA GLY A 690 -11.45 -23.91 -9.66
C GLY A 690 -12.16 -23.49 -8.37
N VAL A 691 -13.45 -23.18 -8.49
CA VAL A 691 -14.45 -23.02 -7.42
C VAL A 691 -14.58 -21.60 -6.81
N ARG A 692 -15.70 -20.97 -7.17
CA ARG A 692 -16.25 -19.75 -6.54
C ARG A 692 -16.73 -20.06 -5.12
N GLY A 693 -16.47 -19.12 -4.21
CA GLY A 693 -17.34 -18.83 -3.08
C GLY A 693 -16.96 -19.51 -1.76
N ARG A 694 -16.31 -18.74 -0.89
CA ARG A 694 -16.69 -18.53 0.53
C ARG A 694 -15.70 -17.54 1.17
N SER A 695 -16.22 -16.50 1.81
CA SER A 695 -15.46 -15.59 2.65
C SER A 695 -14.98 -16.35 3.90
N TRP A 696 -13.69 -16.33 4.21
CA TRP A 696 -13.18 -16.84 5.48
C TRP A 696 -12.46 -15.73 6.25
N CYS A 697 -12.63 -15.79 7.56
CA CYS A 697 -12.48 -14.72 8.53
C CYS A 697 -11.00 -14.49 8.88
N THR A 698 -10.51 -13.24 8.80
CA THR A 698 -9.10 -12.82 8.98
C THR A 698 -8.58 -12.81 10.42
N ARG A 699 -9.33 -13.30 11.41
CA ARG A 699 -8.89 -13.31 12.82
C ARG A 699 -7.90 -14.44 13.17
N THR A 700 -7.88 -15.57 12.48
CA THR A 700 -7.14 -16.77 12.94
C THR A 700 -5.71 -16.89 12.41
N LEU A 701 -5.39 -16.36 11.22
CA LEU A 701 -4.04 -16.45 10.65
C LEU A 701 -3.04 -15.50 11.34
N GLY A 702 -3.50 -14.30 11.72
CA GLY A 702 -2.67 -13.35 12.46
C GLY A 702 -2.19 -13.92 13.80
N ASP A 703 -3.12 -14.47 14.59
CA ASP A 703 -2.84 -15.09 15.89
C ASP A 703 -1.87 -16.27 15.77
N TYR A 704 -2.02 -17.09 14.71
CA TYR A 704 -1.09 -18.19 14.43
C TYR A 704 0.33 -17.72 14.13
N LEU A 705 0.48 -16.70 13.27
CA LEU A 705 1.79 -16.17 12.89
C LEU A 705 2.47 -15.45 14.05
N GLU A 706 1.71 -14.77 14.91
CA GLU A 706 2.24 -14.17 16.13
C GLU A 706 2.68 -15.23 17.14
N GLU A 707 1.89 -16.30 17.28
CA GLU A 707 2.21 -17.43 18.14
C GLU A 707 3.48 -18.17 17.68
N GLU A 708 3.63 -18.40 16.38
CA GLU A 708 4.84 -18.99 15.78
C GLU A 708 6.08 -18.13 16.09
N ARG A 709 5.97 -16.79 15.92
CA ARG A 709 7.06 -15.85 16.27
C ARG A 709 7.38 -15.89 17.75
N ARG A 710 6.38 -15.95 18.63
CA ARG A 710 6.57 -16.02 20.09
C ARG A 710 7.32 -17.27 20.51
N VAL A 711 6.95 -18.44 19.96
CA VAL A 711 7.61 -19.72 20.25
C VAL A 711 9.08 -19.69 19.79
N LYS A 712 9.32 -19.28 18.54
CA LYS A 712 10.67 -19.14 17.97
C LYS A 712 11.53 -18.15 18.77
N TRP A 713 10.99 -16.97 19.07
CA TRP A 713 11.71 -15.94 19.84
C TRP A 713 12.14 -16.46 21.21
N ARG A 714 11.27 -17.17 21.94
CA ARG A 714 11.60 -17.75 23.26
C ARG A 714 12.75 -18.76 23.22
N ILE A 715 12.83 -19.58 22.17
CA ILE A 715 13.92 -20.54 21.99
C ILE A 715 15.22 -19.78 21.73
N TYR A 716 15.22 -18.95 20.69
CA TYR A 716 16.45 -18.33 20.19
C TYR A 716 16.99 -17.21 21.09
N SER A 717 16.14 -16.48 21.82
CA SER A 717 16.60 -15.49 22.80
C SER A 717 17.31 -16.15 23.97
N THR A 718 16.80 -17.30 24.43
CA THR A 718 17.46 -18.09 25.48
C THR A 718 18.84 -18.58 25.03
N LEU A 719 18.97 -19.06 23.78
CA LEU A 719 20.27 -19.49 23.24
C LEU A 719 21.25 -18.32 23.10
N ALA A 720 20.77 -17.17 22.63
CA ALA A 720 21.58 -15.96 22.50
C ALA A 720 22.06 -15.46 23.88
N GLU A 721 21.19 -15.42 24.89
CA GLU A 721 21.55 -15.05 26.26
C GLU A 721 22.61 -15.98 26.85
N LEU A 722 22.44 -17.31 26.69
CA LEU A 722 23.40 -18.30 27.17
C LEU A 722 24.77 -18.17 26.48
N SER A 723 24.79 -17.72 25.24
CA SER A 723 26.04 -17.55 24.49
C SER A 723 26.90 -16.41 25.04
N GLY A 724 26.29 -15.38 25.62
CA GLY A 724 26.98 -14.17 26.09
C GLY A 724 27.74 -13.42 25.00
N GLY A 725 27.32 -13.51 23.73
CA GLY A 725 28.07 -12.96 22.58
C GLY A 725 29.21 -13.85 22.08
N GLY A 726 29.32 -15.08 22.59
CA GLY A 726 30.30 -16.07 22.11
C GLY A 726 29.84 -16.83 20.86
N VAL A 727 30.43 -18.00 20.63
CA VAL A 727 30.08 -18.85 19.47
C VAL A 727 28.88 -19.74 19.82
N ILE A 728 27.88 -19.79 18.94
CA ILE A 728 26.76 -20.72 18.97
C ILE A 728 26.92 -21.70 17.81
N ILE A 729 26.86 -22.99 18.10
CA ILE A 729 26.90 -24.04 17.09
C ILE A 729 25.51 -24.67 17.01
N ASP A 730 24.83 -24.48 15.89
CA ASP A 730 23.54 -25.14 15.62
C ASP A 730 23.79 -26.39 14.78
N VAL A 731 23.38 -27.55 15.31
CA VAL A 731 23.52 -28.82 14.62
C VAL A 731 22.20 -29.14 13.92
N GLY A 732 22.23 -29.13 12.59
CA GLY A 732 21.08 -29.18 11.69
C GLY A 732 21.01 -27.94 10.78
N CYS A 733 20.72 -28.12 9.49
CA CYS A 733 20.60 -27.03 8.53
C CYS A 733 19.14 -26.78 8.11
N GLY A 734 18.58 -25.61 8.46
CA GLY A 734 17.18 -25.28 8.12
C GLY A 734 16.68 -23.92 8.62
N ASP A 735 15.35 -23.79 8.77
CA ASP A 735 14.70 -22.58 9.29
C ASP A 735 15.10 -22.25 10.74
N SER A 736 15.61 -23.24 11.48
CA SER A 736 16.13 -23.09 12.84
C SER A 736 17.33 -22.16 12.91
N THR A 737 18.31 -22.37 12.05
CA THR A 737 19.54 -21.59 11.97
C THR A 737 19.26 -20.11 11.64
N ARG A 738 18.25 -19.84 10.80
CA ARG A 738 17.81 -18.47 10.51
C ARG A 738 17.27 -17.77 11.75
N GLY A 739 16.50 -18.46 12.58
CA GLY A 739 15.95 -17.91 13.82
C GLY A 739 17.03 -17.53 14.84
N ILE A 740 18.07 -18.36 14.95
CA ILE A 740 19.25 -18.08 15.79
C ILE A 740 19.96 -16.82 15.29
N LEU A 741 20.25 -16.73 13.98
CA LEU A 741 20.94 -15.57 13.38
C LEU A 741 20.21 -14.24 13.59
N LEU A 742 18.87 -14.25 13.61
CA LEU A 742 18.06 -13.06 13.84
C LEU A 742 18.11 -12.56 15.30
N THR A 743 18.38 -13.46 16.24
CA THR A 743 18.31 -13.17 17.68
C THR A 743 19.70 -12.98 18.31
N ALA A 744 20.70 -13.69 17.80
CA ALA A 744 22.06 -13.72 18.34
C ALA A 744 22.97 -12.66 17.67
N ARG A 745 22.60 -11.37 17.77
CA ARG A 745 23.26 -10.26 17.03
C ARG A 745 24.76 -10.13 17.31
N ASP A 746 25.18 -10.41 18.54
CA ASP A 746 26.58 -10.30 18.99
C ASP A 746 27.30 -11.65 19.03
N SER A 747 26.64 -12.74 18.63
CA SER A 747 27.18 -14.10 18.69
C SER A 747 27.59 -14.57 17.30
N PHE A 748 28.66 -15.36 17.21
CA PHE A 748 29.05 -16.01 15.97
C PHE A 748 28.31 -17.35 15.83
N VAL A 749 27.58 -17.56 14.74
CA VAL A 749 26.79 -18.78 14.54
C VAL A 749 27.49 -19.70 13.54
N VAL A 750 27.68 -20.96 13.92
CA VAL A 750 28.21 -22.03 13.07
C VAL A 750 27.13 -23.08 12.89
N CYS A 751 26.83 -23.47 11.66
CA CYS A 751 25.89 -24.54 11.34
C CYS A 751 26.66 -25.83 11.04
N VAL A 752 26.26 -26.95 11.64
CA VAL A 752 26.85 -28.27 11.36
C VAL A 752 25.81 -29.20 10.78
N ASP A 753 26.07 -29.77 9.61
CA ASP A 753 25.18 -30.75 8.97
C ASP A 753 25.96 -31.74 8.09
N ALA A 754 25.56 -33.02 8.06
CA ALA A 754 26.21 -34.03 7.23
C ALA A 754 25.90 -33.87 5.72
N LYS A 755 24.83 -33.17 5.37
CA LYS A 755 24.36 -32.87 4.02
C LYS A 755 23.77 -31.45 3.97
N PRO A 756 24.59 -30.39 3.79
CA PRO A 756 24.12 -29.01 3.84
C PRO A 756 23.00 -28.76 2.82
N LYS A 757 21.78 -28.45 3.28
CA LYS A 757 20.63 -28.08 2.44
C LYS A 757 20.38 -26.57 2.50
N ARG A 758 20.51 -25.90 1.35
CA ARG A 758 20.10 -24.51 1.01
C ARG A 758 19.99 -23.50 2.19
N VAL A 759 21.13 -23.06 2.73
CA VAL A 759 21.20 -21.73 3.36
C VAL A 759 21.18 -20.66 2.28
N GLY A 760 20.29 -19.68 2.41
CA GLY A 760 20.20 -18.53 1.49
C GLY A 760 21.54 -17.82 1.35
N LYS A 761 21.87 -17.36 0.12
CA LYS A 761 23.19 -16.76 -0.19
C LYS A 761 23.52 -15.56 0.71
N GLU A 762 22.50 -14.85 1.19
CA GLU A 762 22.57 -13.69 2.08
C GLU A 762 23.10 -13.99 3.50
N PHE A 763 23.02 -15.23 3.98
CA PHE A 763 23.47 -15.59 5.33
C PHE A 763 24.85 -16.23 5.37
N ARG A 764 25.43 -16.58 4.20
CA ARG A 764 26.75 -17.22 4.11
C ARG A 764 27.90 -16.33 4.59
N GLU A 765 27.70 -15.02 4.67
CA GLU A 765 28.71 -14.07 5.15
C GLU A 765 28.75 -13.96 6.68
N ARG A 766 27.71 -14.44 7.38
CA ARG A 766 27.56 -14.39 8.84
C ARG A 766 27.43 -15.77 9.48
N LEU A 767 27.43 -16.81 8.67
CA LEU A 767 27.24 -18.20 9.06
C LEU A 767 28.37 -19.03 8.48
N GLU A 768 29.13 -19.68 9.35
CA GLU A 768 30.08 -20.71 8.92
C GLU A 768 29.35 -22.06 8.84
N ILE A 769 29.43 -22.73 7.69
CA ILE A 769 28.80 -24.04 7.50
C ILE A 769 29.89 -25.10 7.53
N VAL A 770 29.81 -26.00 8.50
CA VAL A 770 30.69 -27.14 8.66
C VAL A 770 29.95 -28.38 8.22
N VAL A 771 30.43 -29.03 7.16
CA VAL A 771 29.87 -30.29 6.70
C VAL A 771 30.47 -31.42 7.52
N ALA A 772 29.73 -31.93 8.50
CA ALA A 772 30.20 -32.99 9.38
C ALA A 772 29.06 -33.84 9.94
N ASP A 773 29.42 -35.05 10.36
CA ASP A 773 28.52 -35.92 11.11
C ASP A 773 28.41 -35.42 12.55
N ALA A 774 27.20 -35.25 13.08
CA ALA A 774 26.97 -34.81 14.45
C ALA A 774 27.56 -35.77 15.51
N ARG A 775 27.85 -37.03 15.13
CA ARG A 775 28.53 -38.02 15.98
C ARG A 775 30.04 -37.80 16.08
N LEU A 776 30.61 -36.94 15.23
CA LEU A 776 32.05 -36.65 15.13
C LEU A 776 32.23 -35.19 14.70
N LEU A 777 32.10 -34.26 15.65
CA LEU A 777 32.28 -32.83 15.36
C LEU A 777 33.78 -32.52 15.17
N PRO A 778 34.25 -32.06 14.00
CA PRO A 778 35.67 -31.79 13.72
C PRO A 778 36.11 -30.44 14.31
N LEU A 779 35.72 -30.18 15.55
CA LEU A 779 35.88 -28.91 16.25
C LEU A 779 36.72 -29.13 17.51
N ARG A 780 37.45 -28.08 17.91
CA ARG A 780 38.28 -28.12 19.11
C ARG A 780 37.40 -28.23 20.36
N ASP A 781 37.93 -28.87 21.38
CA ASP A 781 37.27 -28.93 22.70
C ASP A 781 37.04 -27.49 23.21
N HIS A 782 35.87 -27.24 23.78
CA HIS A 782 35.49 -25.95 24.38
C HIS A 782 35.63 -24.73 23.45
N CYS A 783 35.38 -24.89 22.14
CA CYS A 783 35.49 -23.78 21.19
C CYS A 783 34.22 -22.93 21.07
N CYS A 784 33.12 -23.29 21.74
CA CYS A 784 31.87 -22.53 21.69
C CYS A 784 31.14 -22.40 23.03
N SER A 785 30.30 -21.38 23.12
CA SER A 785 29.45 -21.16 24.29
C SER A 785 28.28 -22.15 24.33
N VAL A 786 27.58 -22.31 23.20
CA VAL A 786 26.36 -23.13 23.12
C VAL A 786 26.47 -24.07 21.92
N VAL A 787 26.13 -25.34 22.10
CA VAL A 787 25.76 -26.25 21.03
C VAL A 787 24.26 -26.50 21.13
N SER A 788 23.50 -26.13 20.09
CA SER A 788 22.06 -26.29 20.02
C SER A 788 21.63 -27.38 19.04
N PHE A 789 20.60 -28.11 19.44
CA PHE A 789 19.83 -28.99 18.58
C PHE A 789 18.39 -28.49 18.59
N VAL A 790 17.99 -27.75 17.56
CA VAL A 790 16.64 -27.18 17.46
C VAL A 790 15.90 -27.90 16.35
N PHE A 791 14.94 -28.75 16.72
CA PHE A 791 14.17 -29.56 15.79
C PHE A 791 15.06 -30.42 14.90
N THR A 792 15.97 -31.20 15.49
CA THR A 792 16.97 -31.96 14.72
C THR A 792 17.25 -33.35 15.28
N LEU A 793 17.24 -33.54 16.61
CA LEU A 793 17.54 -34.87 17.18
C LEU A 793 16.46 -35.89 16.87
N HIS A 794 15.22 -35.48 16.62
CA HIS A 794 14.18 -36.41 16.19
C HIS A 794 14.48 -37.06 14.82
N GLU A 795 15.36 -36.48 14.01
CA GLU A 795 15.82 -37.04 12.73
C GLU A 795 17.00 -38.03 12.88
N ILE A 796 17.48 -38.27 14.12
CA ILE A 796 18.66 -39.09 14.41
C ILE A 796 18.25 -40.37 15.15
N ASP A 797 18.91 -41.49 14.84
CA ASP A 797 18.70 -42.74 15.59
C ASP A 797 19.00 -42.54 17.09
N PRO A 798 18.08 -42.87 18.01
CA PRO A 798 18.24 -42.78 19.46
C PRO A 798 19.47 -43.48 20.02
N ARG A 799 19.99 -44.51 19.33
CA ARG A 799 21.25 -45.18 19.69
C ARG A 799 22.45 -44.26 19.54
N ALA A 800 22.37 -43.27 18.65
CA ALA A 800 23.42 -42.28 18.40
C ALA A 800 23.30 -41.04 19.30
N HIS A 801 22.11 -40.73 19.85
CA HIS A 801 21.88 -39.53 20.67
C HIS A 801 22.91 -39.33 21.78
N ARG A 802 23.27 -40.41 22.50
CA ARG A 802 24.27 -40.32 23.58
C ARG A 802 25.62 -39.86 23.06
N ASN A 803 26.06 -40.39 21.93
CA ASN A 803 27.35 -40.01 21.33
C ASN A 803 27.30 -38.58 20.81
N VAL A 804 26.20 -38.17 20.15
CA VAL A 804 25.99 -36.81 19.67
C VAL A 804 26.03 -35.79 20.81
N VAL A 805 25.35 -36.07 21.93
CA VAL A 805 25.37 -35.20 23.10
C VAL A 805 26.75 -35.17 23.78
N LEU A 806 27.48 -36.28 23.80
CA LEU A 806 28.86 -36.31 24.31
C LEU A 806 29.80 -35.45 23.46
N GLU A 807 29.67 -35.49 22.14
CA GLU A 807 30.42 -34.62 21.23
C GLU A 807 30.04 -33.15 21.42
N ALA A 808 28.74 -32.84 21.54
CA ALA A 808 28.28 -31.48 21.83
C ALA A 808 28.86 -30.96 23.16
N ARG A 809 28.88 -31.80 24.20
CA ARG A 809 29.47 -31.48 25.50
C ARG A 809 30.98 -31.25 25.40
N ARG A 810 31.69 -32.00 24.55
CA ARG A 810 33.13 -31.84 24.34
C ARG A 810 33.43 -30.46 23.73
N VAL A 811 32.61 -30.02 22.79
CA VAL A 811 32.83 -28.80 22.00
C VAL A 811 32.30 -27.53 22.69
N GLY A 812 31.16 -27.61 23.39
CA GLY A 812 30.49 -26.44 23.96
C GLY A 812 30.29 -26.46 25.47
N LYS A 813 30.22 -25.27 26.07
CA LYS A 813 29.91 -25.10 27.50
C LYS A 813 28.47 -25.50 27.85
N TYR A 814 27.52 -25.08 27.03
CA TYR A 814 26.10 -25.41 27.15
C TYR A 814 25.67 -26.31 25.99
N VAL A 815 24.87 -27.33 26.30
CA VAL A 815 24.19 -28.16 25.29
C VAL A 815 22.69 -27.94 25.43
N ALA A 816 22.07 -27.38 24.40
CA ALA A 816 20.66 -27.05 24.37
C ALA A 816 19.90 -27.97 23.41
N VAL A 817 18.79 -28.55 23.87
CA VAL A 817 17.90 -29.40 23.08
C VAL A 817 16.53 -28.73 23.06
N ALA A 818 16.03 -28.40 21.87
CA ALA A 818 14.70 -27.83 21.64
C ALA A 818 13.91 -28.74 20.70
N GLU A 819 12.98 -29.53 21.24
CA GLU A 819 12.23 -30.56 20.49
C GLU A 819 10.73 -30.53 20.87
N PRO A 820 9.80 -30.75 19.93
CA PRO A 820 8.41 -31.02 20.27
C PRO A 820 8.25 -32.45 20.79
N SER A 821 7.11 -32.74 21.44
CA SER A 821 6.69 -34.12 21.71
C SER A 821 5.25 -34.29 21.23
N PRO A 822 4.99 -35.09 20.19
CA PRO A 822 3.63 -35.27 19.69
C PRO A 822 2.67 -35.87 20.73
N HIS A 823 3.20 -36.53 21.77
CA HIS A 823 2.44 -37.17 22.83
C HIS A 823 1.49 -36.18 23.54
N GLY A 824 0.19 -36.51 23.57
CA GLY A 824 -0.85 -35.74 24.26
C GLY A 824 -1.71 -34.85 23.36
N VAL A 825 -1.43 -34.78 22.05
CA VAL A 825 -2.26 -34.05 21.07
C VAL A 825 -2.73 -35.02 19.98
N GLU A 826 -3.94 -35.56 20.11
CA GLU A 826 -4.46 -36.68 19.31
C GLU A 826 -4.27 -36.54 17.79
N LEU A 827 -4.65 -35.38 17.22
CA LEU A 827 -4.52 -35.13 15.78
C LEU A 827 -3.06 -34.96 15.33
N TYR A 828 -2.21 -34.36 16.17
CA TYR A 828 -0.79 -34.21 15.87
C TYR A 828 -0.04 -35.54 16.04
N GLU A 829 -0.43 -36.39 17.00
CA GLU A 829 0.06 -37.78 17.09
C GLU A 829 -0.27 -38.57 15.83
N ARG A 830 -1.49 -38.44 15.31
CA ARG A 830 -1.89 -39.10 14.07
C ARG A 830 -1.07 -38.60 12.89
N PHE A 831 -0.94 -37.29 12.74
CA PHE A 831 -0.11 -36.66 11.71
C PHE A 831 1.33 -37.17 11.76
N TRP A 832 1.92 -37.16 12.95
CA TRP A 832 3.28 -37.64 13.15
C TRP A 832 3.43 -39.14 12.90
N ARG A 833 2.51 -40.01 13.34
CA ARG A 833 2.60 -41.46 13.09
C ARG A 833 2.61 -41.75 11.59
N THR A 834 1.77 -41.06 10.82
CA THR A 834 1.77 -41.14 9.36
C THR A 834 3.10 -40.66 8.79
N TYR A 835 3.61 -39.51 9.26
CA TYR A 835 4.88 -38.96 8.81
C TYR A 835 6.06 -39.91 9.08
N ARG A 836 6.18 -40.41 10.31
CA ARG A 836 7.19 -41.39 10.72
C ARG A 836 7.15 -42.65 9.86
N SER A 837 5.96 -43.22 9.62
CA SER A 837 5.80 -44.42 8.79
C SER A 837 6.31 -44.19 7.37
N ALA A 838 5.95 -43.05 6.79
CA ALA A 838 6.35 -42.67 5.43
C ALA A 838 7.87 -42.47 5.31
N VAL A 839 8.47 -41.69 6.20
CA VAL A 839 9.92 -41.42 6.20
C VAL A 839 10.75 -42.67 6.47
N SER A 840 10.27 -43.55 7.37
CA SER A 840 10.92 -44.84 7.64
C SER A 840 10.94 -45.77 6.41
N SER A 841 9.93 -45.68 5.53
CA SER A 841 9.82 -46.52 4.35
C SER A 841 10.96 -46.30 3.33
N ILE A 842 11.59 -45.13 3.36
CA ILE A 842 12.73 -44.76 2.52
C ILE A 842 14.06 -44.77 3.27
N GLY A 843 14.10 -45.40 4.45
CA GLY A 843 15.33 -45.56 5.24
C GLY A 843 15.82 -44.29 5.94
N LEU A 844 14.97 -43.27 6.06
CA LEU A 844 15.23 -42.09 6.89
C LEU A 844 14.63 -42.28 8.29
N PHE A 845 15.10 -41.50 9.26
CA PHE A 845 14.70 -41.62 10.65
C PHE A 845 13.89 -40.39 11.09
N GLU A 846 12.78 -40.62 11.79
CA GLU A 846 11.91 -39.57 12.35
C GLU A 846 11.22 -40.10 13.62
N GLU A 847 11.76 -39.82 14.80
CA GLU A 847 11.18 -40.23 16.07
C GLU A 847 11.36 -39.19 17.18
N TYR A 848 10.27 -38.51 17.54
CA TYR A 848 10.24 -37.64 18.71
C TYR A 848 10.29 -38.43 20.02
N ARG A 849 10.93 -37.84 21.03
CA ARG A 849 11.07 -38.42 22.37
C ARG A 849 10.46 -37.49 23.42
N PRO A 850 9.92 -38.04 24.51
CA PRO A 850 9.32 -37.24 25.58
C PRO A 850 10.39 -36.46 26.36
N ARG A 851 9.97 -35.42 27.08
CA ARG A 851 10.84 -34.55 27.87
C ARG A 851 11.79 -35.32 28.81
N GLU A 852 11.28 -36.33 29.50
CA GLU A 852 12.04 -37.12 30.49
C GLU A 852 13.22 -37.84 29.85
N TYR A 853 13.08 -38.24 28.57
CA TYR A 853 14.15 -38.88 27.82
C TYR A 853 15.32 -37.92 27.60
N TRP A 854 15.06 -36.69 27.16
CA TRP A 854 16.10 -35.69 26.91
C TRP A 854 16.80 -35.25 28.20
N VAL A 855 16.04 -35.06 29.29
CA VAL A 855 16.60 -34.77 30.63
C VAL A 855 17.51 -35.90 31.10
N ALA A 856 17.07 -37.16 30.95
CA ALA A 856 17.88 -38.33 31.32
C ALA A 856 19.14 -38.45 30.46
N LEU A 857 19.03 -38.18 29.15
CA LEU A 857 20.13 -38.23 28.20
C LEU A 857 21.24 -37.23 28.57
N LEU A 858 20.89 -35.98 28.84
CA LEU A 858 21.87 -34.95 29.24
C LEU A 858 22.57 -35.35 30.55
N LYS A 859 21.83 -35.87 31.54
CA LYS A 859 22.40 -36.37 32.81
C LYS A 859 23.34 -37.57 32.60
N GLN A 860 22.95 -38.54 31.76
CA GLN A 860 23.78 -39.69 31.42
C GLN A 860 25.05 -39.29 30.64
N ALA A 861 25.00 -38.20 29.89
CA ALA A 861 26.15 -37.58 29.24
C ALA A 861 27.04 -36.77 30.21
N GLY A 862 26.69 -36.70 31.50
CA GLY A 862 27.45 -36.00 32.54
C GLY A 862 27.23 -34.49 32.56
N LEU A 863 26.12 -33.99 32.01
CA LEU A 863 25.71 -32.59 32.08
C LEU A 863 24.77 -32.37 33.27
N GLN A 864 24.96 -31.26 33.99
CA GLN A 864 23.98 -30.78 34.95
C GLN A 864 22.89 -30.01 34.20
N VAL A 865 21.62 -30.37 34.38
CA VAL A 865 20.51 -29.63 33.75
C VAL A 865 20.34 -28.29 34.45
N LEU A 866 20.56 -27.20 33.69
CA LEU A 866 20.46 -25.81 34.13
C LEU A 866 19.08 -25.23 33.86
N LEU A 867 18.50 -25.57 32.72
CA LEU A 867 17.18 -25.11 32.29
C LEU A 867 16.38 -26.30 31.79
N ASP A 868 15.11 -26.36 32.18
CA ASP A 868 14.14 -27.31 31.66
C ASP A 868 12.80 -26.58 31.59
N ARG A 869 12.46 -26.12 30.38
CA ARG A 869 11.34 -25.21 30.12
C ARG A 869 10.41 -25.80 29.06
N VAL A 870 9.11 -25.76 29.34
CA VAL A 870 8.06 -26.05 28.35
C VAL A 870 7.59 -24.74 27.74
N ILE A 871 7.64 -24.65 26.41
CA ILE A 871 7.12 -23.53 25.63
C ILE A 871 5.80 -24.01 25.02
N GLU A 872 4.71 -23.68 25.71
CA GLU A 872 3.35 -24.02 25.26
C GLU A 872 3.07 -23.44 23.87
N TRP A 873 2.49 -24.22 22.97
CA TRP A 873 1.78 -23.71 21.81
C TRP A 873 0.35 -23.37 22.23
N ARG A 874 -0.22 -22.25 21.81
CA ARG A 874 -1.48 -21.71 22.37
C ARG A 874 -2.61 -21.57 21.37
N VAL A 875 -2.27 -21.40 20.10
CA VAL A 875 -3.24 -21.10 19.04
C VAL A 875 -3.40 -22.30 18.12
N ALA A 876 -4.61 -22.59 17.67
CA ALA A 876 -4.81 -23.63 16.67
C ALA A 876 -4.22 -23.25 15.31
N THR A 877 -3.87 -24.26 14.54
CA THR A 877 -3.36 -24.09 13.18
C THR A 877 -4.54 -23.81 12.26
N PRO A 878 -4.58 -22.65 11.57
CA PRO A 878 -5.61 -22.38 10.59
C PRO A 878 -5.63 -23.47 9.53
N ARG A 879 -6.82 -23.86 9.09
CA ARG A 879 -6.99 -24.93 8.10
C ARG A 879 -6.17 -24.69 6.84
N GLU A 880 -6.12 -23.46 6.36
CA GLU A 880 -5.35 -23.05 5.18
C GLU A 880 -3.84 -23.30 5.36
N VAL A 881 -3.31 -23.07 6.56
CA VAL A 881 -1.90 -23.36 6.90
C VAL A 881 -1.67 -24.86 6.94
N LEU A 882 -2.57 -25.62 7.58
CA LEU A 882 -2.47 -27.07 7.67
C LEU A 882 -2.56 -27.72 6.28
N GLU A 883 -3.47 -27.25 5.42
CA GLU A 883 -3.59 -27.68 4.02
C GLU A 883 -2.29 -27.42 3.26
N SER A 884 -1.71 -26.23 3.42
CA SER A 884 -0.42 -25.89 2.82
C SER A 884 0.72 -26.80 3.30
N VAL A 885 0.77 -27.14 4.58
CA VAL A 885 1.81 -28.02 5.15
C VAL A 885 1.64 -29.45 4.63
N VAL A 886 0.40 -29.97 4.65
CA VAL A 886 0.10 -31.33 4.18
C VAL A 886 0.39 -31.49 2.69
N GLU A 887 0.02 -30.51 1.85
CA GLU A 887 0.32 -30.58 0.42
C GLU A 887 1.82 -30.42 0.14
N GLY A 888 2.53 -29.56 0.87
CA GLY A 888 3.99 -29.47 0.76
C GLY A 888 4.71 -30.78 1.10
N ILE A 889 4.24 -31.48 2.14
CA ILE A 889 4.73 -32.80 2.52
C ILE A 889 4.41 -33.83 1.44
N ALA A 890 3.19 -33.83 0.91
CA ALA A 890 2.77 -34.73 -0.16
C ALA A 890 3.64 -34.56 -1.42
N GLU A 891 3.89 -33.34 -1.86
CA GLU A 891 4.77 -33.03 -3.00
C GLU A 891 6.22 -33.49 -2.75
N GLU A 892 6.74 -33.30 -1.53
CA GLU A 892 8.07 -33.77 -1.18
C GLU A 892 8.15 -35.31 -1.17
N TRP A 893 7.12 -35.97 -0.64
CA TRP A 893 7.03 -37.43 -0.61
C TRP A 893 6.93 -38.04 -2.00
N GLU A 894 6.17 -37.42 -2.91
CA GLU A 894 6.13 -37.80 -4.32
C GLU A 894 7.53 -37.71 -4.96
N ARG A 895 8.29 -36.65 -4.65
CA ARG A 895 9.66 -36.48 -5.15
C ARG A 895 10.64 -37.50 -4.54
N LEU A 896 10.45 -37.89 -3.29
CA LEU A 896 11.28 -38.88 -2.59
C LEU A 896 10.89 -40.33 -2.91
N GLY A 897 9.83 -40.55 -3.71
CA GLY A 897 9.38 -41.88 -4.12
C GLY A 897 8.66 -42.65 -3.00
N ILE A 898 8.07 -41.94 -2.03
CA ILE A 898 7.25 -42.55 -0.97
C ILE A 898 5.92 -43.05 -1.58
N ASP A 899 5.47 -44.22 -1.11
CA ASP A 899 4.27 -44.88 -1.64
C ASP A 899 2.99 -44.02 -1.54
N ARG A 900 2.12 -44.15 -2.55
CA ARG A 900 0.88 -43.39 -2.67
C ARG A 900 -0.06 -43.58 -1.48
N ALA A 901 -0.06 -44.74 -0.82
CA ALA A 901 -0.87 -44.98 0.38
C ALA A 901 -0.47 -44.06 1.55
N HIS A 902 0.81 -43.71 1.69
CA HIS A 902 1.26 -42.76 2.69
C HIS A 902 0.82 -41.33 2.35
N ILE A 903 0.90 -40.94 1.07
CA ILE A 903 0.43 -39.63 0.58
C ILE A 903 -1.08 -39.46 0.80
N GLU A 904 -1.87 -40.50 0.53
CA GLU A 904 -3.30 -40.50 0.80
C GLU A 904 -3.58 -40.48 2.32
N SER A 905 -2.77 -41.15 3.13
CA SER A 905 -2.88 -41.14 4.59
C SER A 905 -2.62 -39.76 5.21
N ILE A 906 -1.62 -39.01 4.73
CA ILE A 906 -1.31 -37.66 5.25
C ILE A 906 -2.37 -36.64 4.82
N ARG A 907 -2.87 -36.72 3.57
CA ARG A 907 -4.05 -35.97 3.11
C ARG A 907 -5.30 -36.32 3.91
N GLY A 908 -5.42 -37.57 4.35
CA GLY A 908 -6.47 -38.03 5.25
C GLY A 908 -6.51 -37.32 6.61
N VAL A 909 -5.40 -36.72 7.08
CA VAL A 909 -5.38 -35.90 8.30
C VAL A 909 -6.26 -34.65 8.16
N LEU A 910 -6.38 -34.10 6.94
CA LEU A 910 -7.26 -32.96 6.65
C LEU A 910 -8.76 -33.31 6.74
N SER A 911 -9.08 -34.60 6.65
CA SER A 911 -10.47 -35.10 6.71
C SER A 911 -10.96 -35.39 8.13
N SER A 912 -10.07 -35.37 9.14
CA SER A 912 -10.46 -35.50 10.55
C SER A 912 -11.18 -34.25 11.06
N VAL A 913 -12.34 -34.42 11.68
CA VAL A 913 -13.15 -33.33 12.23
C VAL A 913 -12.62 -32.94 13.62
N GLY A 914 -11.70 -31.98 13.69
CA GLY A 914 -11.19 -31.40 14.95
C GLY A 914 -10.22 -30.23 14.75
N GLU A 915 -9.96 -29.47 15.81
CA GLU A 915 -9.01 -28.35 15.83
C GLU A 915 -7.56 -28.88 15.90
N PHE A 916 -6.76 -28.62 14.86
CA PHE A 916 -5.36 -29.07 14.81
C PHE A 916 -4.46 -28.07 15.53
N LYS A 917 -3.63 -28.55 16.45
CA LYS A 917 -2.70 -27.74 17.24
C LYS A 917 -1.31 -28.40 17.20
N TRP A 918 -0.26 -27.61 16.97
CA TRP A 918 1.10 -28.11 17.10
C TRP A 918 1.41 -28.43 18.57
N SER A 919 2.35 -29.34 18.80
CA SER A 919 2.77 -29.66 20.17
C SER A 919 3.58 -28.53 20.81
N ASP A 920 3.59 -28.53 22.14
CA ASP A 920 4.49 -27.72 22.96
C ASP A 920 5.96 -28.12 22.70
N ILE A 921 6.85 -27.15 22.85
CA ILE A 921 8.29 -27.33 22.64
C ILE A 921 9.02 -27.42 23.97
N PHE A 922 9.84 -28.44 24.16
CA PHE A 922 10.72 -28.57 25.34
C PHE A 922 12.07 -27.97 25.04
N LEU A 923 12.49 -26.96 25.81
CA LEU A 923 13.84 -26.41 25.78
C LEU A 923 14.58 -26.83 27.04
N ILE A 924 15.55 -27.73 26.88
CA ILE A 924 16.35 -28.28 27.96
C ILE A 924 17.81 -27.92 27.72
N VAL A 925 18.47 -27.34 28.72
CA VAL A 925 19.87 -26.91 28.64
C VAL A 925 20.68 -27.62 29.71
N GLY A 926 21.68 -28.38 29.28
CA GLY A 926 22.71 -28.96 30.12
C GLY A 926 23.98 -28.10 30.14
N VAL A 927 24.67 -28.07 31.28
CA VAL A 927 25.98 -27.44 31.45
C VAL A 927 27.01 -28.48 31.91
N GLY A 928 28.21 -28.44 31.34
CA GLY A 928 29.33 -29.27 31.77
C GLY A 928 29.96 -28.77 33.07
N ALA A 929 30.45 -29.68 33.93
CA ALA A 929 31.14 -29.31 35.16
C ALA A 929 32.48 -28.59 34.84
N GLN A 930 32.56 -27.31 35.23
CA GLN A 930 33.73 -26.42 35.32
C GLN A 930 34.90 -26.67 34.36
N LEU A 931 34.96 -25.89 33.28
CA LEU A 931 36.21 -25.54 32.61
C LEU A 931 36.21 -24.03 32.34
N GLU A 932 37.13 -23.31 32.98
CA GLU A 932 37.48 -21.94 32.57
C GLU A 932 37.92 -22.02 31.12
N MET A 933 37.19 -21.34 30.23
CA MET A 933 37.60 -21.26 28.83
C MET A 933 38.94 -20.53 28.77
N PRO A 934 39.98 -21.07 28.10
CA PRO A 934 41.18 -20.30 27.79
C PRO A 934 40.75 -19.06 27.00
N ARG A 935 41.20 -17.88 27.43
CA ARG A 935 40.86 -16.58 26.85
C ARG A 935 41.11 -16.47 25.35
#